data_AF-A0AAV5CFV6-F1
#
_entry.id   AF-A0AAV5CFV6-F1
#
_cell.length_a   1.000
_cell.length_b   1.000
_cell.length_c   1.000
_cell.angle_alpha   90.00
_cell.angle_beta   90.00
_cell.angle_gamma   90.00
#
_symmetry.space_group_name_H-M   'P 1'
#
loop_
_entity.id
_entity.type
_entity.pdbx_description
1 polymer ?
#
loop_
_entity_poly.entity_id
_entity_poly.type
_entity_poly.pdbx_seq_one_letter_code
_entity_poly.pdbx_strand_id
1 'polypeptide(L)'
;MAAASAAVRMLPDGGADDEERWLAEGIAGVQQNAFYMHRALDSNNLKDALKYSAQMLSELRTSRLSPHKYYELYMRAFDEMRKLEMFFREETRRGSCSVVDLYELVQHAGNVLPRLYLLCTVGSVYIKSKEAPAKDVLKDLVEMCRGIQHPLRGLFLRSYLSQISRDKLPDIGSEYEGDADSINDAVEFVLQNFIEMNKLWVRMQHQACCKLGPVREKEKRSKERNELRDLVGKNLHVLSQIEGVDLDMYKETVLPRILEQVLPEFLQVEAFAKFSNAIGKVIEAQPDMPVVGAVTLYVSLLTFTLRVHPDRLDYVDQVLGACVKKLSGKAKLEDSRATKQIVALLSAPLEKYSNIVTALELSNYPRVMDYLDNATTKVMAVIESLFDLIKGLIKDMDGAQDDELDEEDFKEEQNSVARLIHMLHNDDHEEMLKKHILQGGPKRLTFTVPSLVFSALKLVRRLQGQDGDVTGEDVPATPKKIFQILHQTIEALSCVPSPELALRLYLQCAEAANDCDLEPVAYEFFTQAFILYEEEIAYSAKLLKKPDQCRAVYACSHLFWTDDQDGIMDGERYLYFFEKGIPQITNTVIQDLIELIRTEKQSDNTAADPLTEAFFASTLRYIEFQKQKGGSIGEKYEQIKTT
;
A
#
# COMPACT_ATOMS: atom_id res chain seq x y z
N MET A 1 55.61 30.11 32.83
CA MET A 1 54.40 29.75 33.61
C MET A 1 54.00 30.93 34.48
N ALA A 2 52.84 31.53 34.23
CA ALA A 2 52.00 32.27 35.19
C ALA A 2 50.78 32.77 34.40
N ALA A 3 49.56 32.51 34.88
CA ALA A 3 48.34 32.94 34.20
C ALA A 3 48.00 34.40 34.57
N ALA A 4 47.64 35.21 33.57
CA ALA A 4 47.01 36.51 33.77
C ALA A 4 45.54 36.43 33.33
N SER A 5 44.62 36.56 34.29
CA SER A 5 43.18 36.54 34.03
C SER A 5 42.75 37.83 33.31
N ALA A 6 42.38 37.73 32.04
CA ALA A 6 41.70 38.79 31.32
C ALA A 6 40.19 38.68 31.56
N ALA A 7 39.69 39.46 32.53
CA ALA A 7 38.26 39.54 32.81
C ALA A 7 37.51 40.11 31.59
N VAL A 8 36.78 39.25 30.89
CA VAL A 8 35.80 39.66 29.87
C VAL A 8 34.70 40.45 30.58
N ARG A 9 34.66 41.76 30.36
CA ARG A 9 33.53 42.60 30.76
C ARG A 9 32.28 42.06 30.09
N MET A 10 31.35 41.54 30.89
CA MET A 10 29.97 41.35 30.47
C MET A 10 29.41 42.72 30.05
N LEU A 11 29.04 42.85 28.78
CA LEU A 11 28.18 43.94 28.32
C LEU A 11 26.76 43.69 28.88
N PRO A 12 26.03 44.73 29.33
CA PRO A 12 24.67 44.54 29.83
C PRO A 12 23.70 44.07 28.73
N ASP A 13 22.68 43.32 29.12
CA ASP A 13 21.61 42.83 28.26
C ASP A 13 20.59 43.95 27.92
N GLY A 14 21.04 44.94 27.16
CA GLY A 14 20.28 46.18 26.90
C GLY A 14 18.99 46.02 26.09
N GLY A 15 18.58 44.81 25.73
CA GLY A 15 17.31 44.56 25.02
C GLY A 15 16.08 44.43 25.93
N ALA A 16 16.26 44.00 27.18
CA ALA A 16 15.13 43.77 28.10
C ALA A 16 14.59 45.08 28.70
N ASP A 17 15.48 45.96 29.15
CA ASP A 17 15.13 47.24 29.77
C ASP A 17 14.38 48.19 28.80
N ASP A 18 14.74 48.16 27.51
CA ASP A 18 14.07 48.94 26.46
C ASP A 18 12.65 48.42 26.14
N GLU A 19 12.43 47.09 26.10
CA GLU A 19 11.08 46.51 25.96
C GLU A 19 10.17 46.85 27.16
N GLU A 20 10.72 46.81 28.39
CA GLU A 20 10.02 47.16 29.62
C GLU A 20 9.61 48.64 29.62
N ARG A 21 10.52 49.52 29.18
CA ARG A 21 10.25 50.96 29.01
C ARG A 21 9.14 51.22 27.98
N TRP A 22 9.20 50.61 26.79
CA TRP A 22 8.15 50.79 25.78
C TRP A 22 6.79 50.25 26.24
N LEU A 23 6.76 49.20 27.05
CA LEU A 23 5.53 48.72 27.67
C LEU A 23 4.97 49.76 28.66
N ALA A 24 5.82 50.32 29.53
CA ALA A 24 5.41 51.35 30.48
C ALA A 24 4.89 52.62 29.79
N GLU A 25 5.56 53.08 28.73
CA GLU A 25 5.12 54.21 27.89
C GLU A 25 3.74 53.91 27.24
N GLY A 26 3.55 52.71 26.69
CA GLY A 26 2.26 52.29 26.11
C GLY A 26 1.13 52.15 27.13
N ILE A 27 1.39 51.59 28.31
CA ILE A 27 0.40 51.49 29.41
C ILE A 27 0.00 52.88 29.89
N ALA A 28 0.95 53.80 30.04
CA ALA A 28 0.65 55.19 30.42
C ALA A 28 -0.21 55.89 29.35
N GLY A 29 0.08 55.67 28.06
CA GLY A 29 -0.75 56.16 26.95
C GLY A 29 -2.17 55.60 26.97
N VAL A 30 -2.34 54.30 27.25
CA VAL A 30 -3.66 53.68 27.43
C VAL A 30 -4.41 54.29 28.62
N GLN A 31 -3.77 54.40 29.79
CA GLN A 31 -4.39 54.96 31.00
C GLN A 31 -4.77 56.43 30.86
N GLN A 32 -3.91 57.24 30.24
CA GLN A 32 -4.16 58.66 29.99
C GLN A 32 -5.38 58.86 29.08
N ASN A 33 -5.44 58.13 27.96
CA ASN A 33 -6.56 58.21 27.03
C ASN A 33 -7.84 57.61 27.64
N ALA A 34 -7.75 56.54 28.43
CA ALA A 34 -8.88 55.96 29.16
C ALA A 34 -9.48 56.96 30.17
N PHE A 35 -8.66 57.73 30.89
CA PHE A 35 -9.14 58.78 31.80
C PHE A 35 -9.96 59.85 31.06
N TYR A 36 -9.47 60.33 29.91
CA TYR A 36 -10.21 61.29 29.09
C TYR A 36 -11.46 60.68 28.44
N MET A 37 -11.40 59.39 28.06
CA MET A 37 -12.58 58.63 27.59
C MET A 37 -13.65 58.59 28.68
N HIS A 38 -13.35 58.13 29.90
CA HIS A 38 -14.33 58.09 31.00
C HIS A 38 -14.95 59.45 31.30
N ARG A 39 -14.13 60.50 31.38
CA ARG A 39 -14.63 61.87 31.57
C ARG A 39 -15.57 62.33 30.44
N ALA A 40 -15.33 61.89 29.20
CA ALA A 40 -16.22 62.17 28.07
C ALA A 40 -17.51 61.34 28.13
N LEU A 41 -17.46 60.10 28.62
CA LEU A 41 -18.63 59.25 28.88
C LEU A 41 -19.51 59.84 30.00
N ASP A 42 -18.92 60.28 31.11
CA ASP A 42 -19.61 60.98 32.21
C ASP A 42 -20.29 62.28 31.75
N SER A 43 -19.70 62.94 30.74
CA SER A 43 -20.24 64.17 30.13
C SER A 43 -21.20 63.89 28.95
N ASN A 44 -21.53 62.62 28.70
CA ASN A 44 -22.28 62.11 27.54
C ASN A 44 -21.84 62.67 26.17
N ASN A 45 -20.54 62.88 25.99
CA ASN A 45 -19.94 63.36 24.74
C ASN A 45 -19.37 62.17 23.95
N LEU A 46 -20.25 61.49 23.20
CA LEU A 46 -19.91 60.32 22.38
C LEU A 46 -18.75 60.57 21.41
N LYS A 47 -18.67 61.77 20.83
CA LYS A 47 -17.66 62.10 19.81
C LYS A 47 -16.25 62.16 20.40
N ASP A 48 -16.09 62.82 21.55
CA ASP A 48 -14.79 62.83 22.23
C ASP A 48 -14.49 61.48 22.90
N ALA A 49 -15.49 60.75 23.42
CA ALA A 49 -15.29 59.39 23.92
C ALA A 49 -14.75 58.44 22.83
N LEU A 50 -15.33 58.46 21.62
CA LEU A 50 -14.85 57.69 20.46
C LEU A 50 -13.47 58.14 19.97
N LYS A 51 -13.16 59.44 20.07
CA LYS A 51 -11.84 59.96 19.72
C LYS A 51 -10.76 59.49 20.70
N TYR A 52 -11.03 59.55 22.00
CA TYR A 52 -10.09 59.10 23.04
C TYR A 52 -9.94 57.58 23.04
N SER A 53 -11.01 56.81 22.80
CA SER A 53 -10.90 55.36 22.64
C SER A 53 -10.12 54.96 21.37
N ALA A 54 -10.30 55.68 20.25
CA ALA A 54 -9.49 55.46 19.04
C ALA A 54 -8.00 55.83 19.24
N GLN A 55 -7.70 56.82 20.09
CA GLN A 55 -6.34 57.16 20.50
C GLN A 55 -5.74 56.09 21.43
N MET A 56 -6.48 55.64 22.45
CA MET A 56 -6.11 54.52 23.33
C MET A 56 -5.77 53.25 22.52
N LEU A 57 -6.63 52.87 21.59
CA LEU A 57 -6.43 51.72 20.70
C LEU A 57 -5.29 51.91 19.69
N SER A 58 -4.80 53.14 19.49
CA SER A 58 -3.67 53.39 18.61
C SER A 58 -2.34 52.93 19.22
N GLU A 59 -2.24 52.78 20.55
CA GLU A 59 -1.07 52.19 21.22
C GLU A 59 -0.86 50.71 20.85
N LEU A 60 -1.95 49.98 20.60
CA LEU A 60 -1.91 48.59 20.09
C LEU A 60 -1.32 48.47 18.68
N ARG A 61 -1.01 49.59 18.01
CA ARG A 61 -0.32 49.60 16.71
C ARG A 61 1.20 49.45 16.83
N THR A 62 1.75 49.25 18.02
CA THR A 62 3.17 48.90 18.19
C THR A 62 3.52 47.55 17.55
N SER A 63 4.79 47.41 17.15
CA SER A 63 5.44 46.12 16.82
C SER A 63 6.77 45.95 17.58
N ARG A 64 7.02 46.79 18.59
CA ARG A 64 8.28 46.78 19.36
C ARG A 64 8.26 45.85 20.57
N LEU A 65 7.07 45.37 20.96
CA LEU A 65 6.88 44.52 22.13
C LEU A 65 6.90 43.04 21.74
N SER A 66 7.55 42.22 22.56
CA SER A 66 7.37 40.77 22.56
C SER A 66 5.89 40.37 22.82
N PRO A 67 5.44 39.18 22.38
CA PRO A 67 4.04 38.75 22.52
C PRO A 67 3.50 38.78 23.95
N HIS A 68 4.32 38.41 24.95
CA HIS A 68 3.95 38.47 26.37
C HIS A 68 3.72 39.92 26.83
N LYS A 69 4.62 40.86 26.49
CA LYS A 69 4.48 42.28 26.85
C LYS A 69 3.32 42.94 26.08
N TYR A 70 3.11 42.54 24.82
CA TYR A 70 1.93 42.94 24.04
C TYR A 70 0.62 42.40 24.64
N TYR A 71 0.60 41.17 25.17
CA TYR A 71 -0.57 40.61 25.87
C TYR A 71 -0.95 41.44 27.10
N GLU A 72 0.04 41.91 27.88
CA GLU A 72 -0.21 42.78 29.03
C GLU A 72 -0.82 44.13 28.60
N LEU A 73 -0.24 44.78 27.58
CA LEU A 73 -0.79 46.03 27.02
C LEU A 73 -2.21 45.82 26.46
N TYR A 74 -2.43 44.72 25.74
CA TYR A 74 -3.75 44.32 25.22
C TYR A 74 -4.76 44.18 26.35
N MET A 75 -4.43 43.52 27.47
CA MET A 75 -5.37 43.33 28.58
C MET A 75 -5.77 44.67 29.23
N ARG A 76 -4.84 45.62 29.38
CA ARG A 76 -5.17 46.97 29.87
C ARG A 76 -6.14 47.69 28.94
N ALA A 77 -5.93 47.63 27.62
CA ALA A 77 -6.86 48.23 26.66
C ALA A 77 -8.22 47.50 26.62
N PHE A 78 -8.21 46.17 26.77
CA PHE A 78 -9.39 45.30 26.74
C PHE A 78 -10.37 45.60 27.88
N ASP A 79 -9.88 45.78 29.10
CA ASP A 79 -10.72 46.11 30.26
C ASP A 79 -11.40 47.48 30.12
N GLU A 80 -10.73 48.45 29.48
CA GLU A 80 -11.33 49.76 29.18
C GLU A 80 -12.37 49.68 28.05
N MET A 81 -12.11 48.87 27.02
CA MET A 81 -13.09 48.62 25.95
C MET A 81 -14.35 47.89 26.43
N ARG A 82 -14.25 47.04 27.47
CA ARG A 82 -15.43 46.43 28.12
C ARG A 82 -16.32 47.46 28.82
N LYS A 83 -15.72 48.48 29.46
CA LYS A 83 -16.49 49.60 30.04
C LYS A 83 -17.22 50.40 28.96
N LEU A 84 -16.56 50.60 27.81
CA LEU A 84 -17.16 51.24 26.64
C LEU A 84 -18.33 50.43 26.05
N GLU A 85 -18.23 49.10 25.94
CA GLU A 85 -19.35 48.22 25.54
C GLU A 85 -20.55 48.37 26.50
N MET A 86 -20.30 48.33 27.81
CA MET A 86 -21.37 48.50 28.81
C MET A 86 -22.07 49.85 28.70
N PHE A 87 -21.30 50.93 28.50
CA PHE A 87 -21.86 52.27 28.30
C PHE A 87 -22.73 52.33 27.04
N PHE A 88 -22.25 51.88 25.87
CA PHE A 88 -23.04 51.88 24.64
C PHE A 88 -24.32 51.04 24.77
N ARG A 89 -24.27 49.92 25.48
CA ARG A 89 -25.46 49.10 25.77
C ARG A 89 -26.48 49.84 26.63
N GLU A 90 -26.05 50.64 27.60
CA GLU A 90 -26.94 51.42 28.44
C GLU A 90 -27.52 52.64 27.72
N GLU A 91 -26.72 53.34 26.92
CA GLU A 91 -27.15 54.50 26.15
C GLU A 91 -28.14 54.09 25.03
N THR A 92 -27.92 52.93 24.39
CA THR A 92 -28.90 52.30 23.47
C THR A 92 -30.23 52.03 24.18
N ARG A 93 -30.20 51.45 25.39
CA ARG A 93 -31.42 51.17 26.19
C ARG A 93 -32.17 52.43 26.61
N ARG A 94 -31.49 53.58 26.70
CA ARG A 94 -32.09 54.89 26.99
C ARG A 94 -32.66 55.56 25.73
N GLY A 95 -32.41 55.03 24.54
CA GLY A 95 -32.94 55.52 23.26
C GLY A 95 -32.31 56.84 22.79
N SER A 96 -31.16 57.23 23.32
CA SER A 96 -30.48 58.50 23.03
C SER A 96 -29.54 58.45 21.82
N CYS A 97 -29.24 57.26 21.29
CA CYS A 97 -28.47 57.05 20.07
C CYS A 97 -28.96 55.79 19.34
N SER A 98 -29.09 55.84 18.02
CA SER A 98 -29.36 54.67 17.18
C SER A 98 -28.09 53.82 17.04
N VAL A 99 -28.19 52.49 17.13
CA VAL A 99 -27.00 51.64 17.02
C VAL A 99 -26.47 51.61 15.59
N VAL A 100 -27.35 51.77 14.60
CA VAL A 100 -26.98 51.94 13.18
C VAL A 100 -26.06 53.15 12.99
N ASP A 101 -26.48 54.33 13.48
CA ASP A 101 -25.69 55.56 13.39
C ASP A 101 -24.33 55.40 14.10
N LEU A 102 -24.30 54.71 15.24
CA LEU A 102 -23.08 54.43 15.98
C LEU A 102 -22.15 53.47 15.21
N TYR A 103 -22.71 52.47 14.51
CA TYR A 103 -21.99 51.49 13.70
C TYR A 103 -21.37 52.12 12.44
N GLU A 104 -22.03 53.10 11.83
CA GLU A 104 -21.44 53.94 10.78
C GLU A 104 -20.38 54.90 11.33
N LEU A 105 -20.67 55.58 12.45
CA LEU A 105 -19.80 56.60 13.04
C LEU A 105 -18.40 56.05 13.39
N VAL A 106 -18.31 54.82 13.92
CA VAL A 106 -17.02 54.19 14.24
C VAL A 106 -16.20 53.83 13.00
N GLN A 107 -16.82 53.64 11.83
CA GLN A 107 -16.10 53.34 10.59
C GLN A 107 -15.29 54.53 10.07
N HIS A 108 -15.64 55.76 10.45
CA HIS A 108 -14.87 56.96 10.11
C HIS A 108 -13.52 57.06 10.86
N ALA A 109 -13.22 56.18 11.82
CA ALA A 109 -11.92 56.15 12.50
C ALA A 109 -10.78 55.89 11.50
N GLY A 110 -9.85 56.84 11.35
CA GLY A 110 -8.84 56.82 10.27
C GLY A 110 -7.90 55.61 10.27
N ASN A 111 -7.55 55.06 11.44
CA ASN A 111 -6.66 53.89 11.56
C ASN A 111 -7.46 52.58 11.61
N VAL A 112 -7.12 51.61 10.75
CA VAL A 112 -7.83 50.32 10.63
C VAL A 112 -7.90 49.51 11.94
N LEU A 113 -6.84 49.50 12.76
CA LEU A 113 -6.82 48.71 14.01
C LEU A 113 -7.81 49.28 15.05
N PRO A 114 -7.74 50.57 15.46
CA PRO A 114 -8.78 51.19 16.27
C PRO A 114 -10.19 51.04 15.71
N ARG A 115 -10.36 51.22 14.39
CA ARG A 115 -11.65 51.08 13.71
C ARG A 115 -12.27 49.71 13.96
N LEU A 116 -11.52 48.63 13.74
CA LEU A 116 -12.05 47.27 13.88
C LEU A 116 -12.33 46.88 15.33
N TYR A 117 -11.52 47.33 16.30
CA TYR A 117 -11.83 47.15 17.72
C TYR A 117 -13.15 47.85 18.11
N LEU A 118 -13.34 49.09 17.67
CA LEU A 118 -14.58 49.84 17.90
C LEU A 118 -15.77 49.22 17.17
N LEU A 119 -15.60 48.79 15.92
CA LEU A 119 -16.62 48.08 15.14
C LEU A 119 -17.05 46.78 15.83
N CYS A 120 -16.12 46.01 16.40
CA CYS A 120 -16.44 44.82 17.19
C CYS A 120 -17.24 45.17 18.47
N THR A 121 -16.91 46.26 19.18
CA THR A 121 -17.73 46.69 20.33
C THR A 121 -19.12 47.14 19.94
N VAL A 122 -19.27 47.93 18.89
CA VAL A 122 -20.59 48.42 18.48
C VAL A 122 -21.41 47.27 17.88
N GLY A 123 -20.79 46.38 17.10
CA GLY A 123 -21.43 45.15 16.62
C GLY A 123 -21.94 44.24 17.75
N SER A 124 -21.22 44.15 18.87
CA SER A 124 -21.69 43.48 20.09
C SER A 124 -23.02 44.04 20.60
N VAL A 125 -23.12 45.37 20.63
CA VAL A 125 -24.32 46.10 21.07
C VAL A 125 -25.43 46.01 20.02
N TYR A 126 -25.08 46.03 18.73
CA TYR A 126 -26.01 45.92 17.62
C TYR A 126 -26.73 44.57 17.61
N ILE A 127 -26.00 43.45 17.77
CA ILE A 127 -26.61 42.13 17.94
C ILE A 127 -27.50 42.09 19.19
N LYS A 128 -27.02 42.63 20.33
CA LYS A 128 -27.78 42.72 21.59
C LYS A 128 -29.02 43.62 21.52
N SER A 129 -29.07 44.58 20.61
CA SER A 129 -30.22 45.48 20.41
C SER A 129 -31.35 44.82 19.61
N LYS A 130 -31.05 43.73 18.89
CA LYS A 130 -31.95 43.05 17.94
C LYS A 130 -32.41 43.92 16.76
N GLU A 131 -31.73 45.04 16.49
CA GLU A 131 -31.94 45.87 15.30
C GLU A 131 -31.46 45.20 14.00
N ALA A 132 -30.51 44.26 14.08
CA ALA A 132 -30.02 43.45 12.97
C ALA A 132 -29.83 41.97 13.38
N PRO A 133 -29.96 41.01 12.46
CA PRO A 133 -29.76 39.59 12.74
C PRO A 133 -28.28 39.30 13.03
N ALA A 134 -28.03 38.39 13.98
CA ALA A 134 -26.67 38.07 14.44
C ALA A 134 -25.75 37.59 13.28
N LYS A 135 -26.29 36.78 12.36
CA LYS A 135 -25.53 36.21 11.23
C LYS A 135 -24.86 37.26 10.35
N ASP A 136 -25.57 38.32 9.98
CA ASP A 136 -25.08 39.33 9.04
C ASP A 136 -23.99 40.20 9.68
N VAL A 137 -24.20 40.60 10.94
CA VAL A 137 -23.21 41.39 11.71
C VAL A 137 -21.96 40.56 12.01
N LEU A 138 -22.11 39.29 12.41
CA LEU A 138 -20.98 38.40 12.69
C LEU A 138 -20.16 38.11 11.42
N LYS A 139 -20.82 37.92 10.28
CA LYS A 139 -20.18 37.72 8.98
C LYS A 139 -19.40 38.97 8.54
N ASP A 140 -20.01 40.14 8.57
CA ASP A 140 -19.33 41.40 8.24
C ASP A 140 -18.10 41.62 9.14
N LEU A 141 -18.22 41.44 10.46
CA LEU A 141 -17.10 41.58 11.39
C LEU A 141 -15.93 40.62 11.08
N VAL A 142 -16.18 39.35 10.74
CA VAL A 142 -15.13 38.39 10.38
C VAL A 142 -14.45 38.73 9.05
N GLU A 143 -15.22 39.18 8.06
CA GLU A 143 -14.73 39.60 6.75
C GLU A 143 -13.91 40.90 6.86
N MET A 144 -14.40 41.91 7.59
CA MET A 144 -13.70 43.16 7.87
C MET A 144 -12.42 42.93 8.68
N CYS A 145 -12.41 41.94 9.58
CA CYS A 145 -11.19 41.49 10.27
C CYS A 145 -10.14 40.85 9.35
N ARG A 146 -10.44 40.53 8.08
CA ARG A 146 -9.40 40.14 7.08
C ARG A 146 -8.51 41.33 6.70
N GLY A 147 -8.91 42.58 6.99
CA GLY A 147 -8.10 43.76 6.74
C GLY A 147 -6.76 43.82 7.51
N ILE A 148 -6.59 43.03 8.58
CA ILE A 148 -5.36 43.01 9.38
C ILE A 148 -4.59 41.71 9.20
N GLN A 149 -3.61 41.75 8.29
CA GLN A 149 -2.76 40.62 7.92
C GLN A 149 -1.49 40.49 8.80
N HIS A 150 -1.30 41.35 9.81
CA HIS A 150 -0.17 41.27 10.75
C HIS A 150 -0.44 40.21 11.84
N PRO A 151 0.33 39.11 11.94
CA PRO A 151 0.14 38.01 12.88
C PRO A 151 -0.24 38.40 14.31
N LEU A 152 0.63 39.13 15.04
CA LEU A 152 0.37 39.48 16.44
C LEU A 152 -0.94 40.27 16.60
N ARG A 153 -1.05 41.44 15.96
CA ARG A 153 -2.21 42.33 16.04
C ARG A 153 -3.52 41.67 15.56
N GLY A 154 -3.45 40.85 14.51
CA GLY A 154 -4.58 40.11 13.96
C GLY A 154 -5.05 38.96 14.86
N LEU A 155 -4.12 38.21 15.48
CA LEU A 155 -4.45 37.20 16.48
C LEU A 155 -5.14 37.81 17.70
N PHE A 156 -4.67 38.96 18.18
CA PHE A 156 -5.31 39.65 19.30
C PHE A 156 -6.68 40.24 18.93
N LEU A 157 -6.84 40.85 17.74
CA LEU A 157 -8.14 41.34 17.27
C LEU A 157 -9.14 40.20 17.05
N ARG A 158 -8.71 39.05 16.52
CA ARG A 158 -9.59 37.89 16.31
C ARG A 158 -9.92 37.16 17.62
N SER A 159 -8.98 37.11 18.57
CA SER A 159 -9.23 36.68 19.95
C SER A 159 -10.22 37.61 20.68
N TYR A 160 -10.16 38.91 20.40
CA TYR A 160 -11.12 39.90 20.90
C TYR A 160 -12.52 39.66 20.32
N LEU A 161 -12.61 39.48 19.00
CA LEU A 161 -13.85 39.14 18.31
C LEU A 161 -14.48 37.86 18.90
N SER A 162 -13.74 36.76 19.04
CA SER A 162 -14.26 35.52 19.66
C SER A 162 -14.73 35.71 21.10
N GLN A 163 -14.07 36.57 21.89
CA GLN A 163 -14.47 36.84 23.28
C GLN A 163 -15.73 37.71 23.35
N ILE A 164 -15.92 38.61 22.38
CA ILE A 164 -17.11 39.45 22.28
C ILE A 164 -18.27 38.71 21.62
N SER A 165 -18.07 37.80 20.67
CA SER A 165 -19.17 37.09 20.03
C SER A 165 -19.73 35.93 20.86
N ARG A 166 -18.98 35.41 21.84
CA ARG A 166 -19.30 34.17 22.57
C ARG A 166 -20.70 34.14 23.19
N ASP A 167 -21.19 35.24 23.76
CA ASP A 167 -22.55 35.35 24.34
C ASP A 167 -23.63 35.79 23.33
N LYS A 168 -23.32 35.84 22.03
CA LYS A 168 -24.22 36.22 20.93
C LYS A 168 -24.17 35.28 19.72
N LEU A 169 -23.59 34.09 19.86
CA LEU A 169 -23.68 33.09 18.79
C LEU A 169 -25.11 32.53 18.73
N PRO A 170 -25.69 32.35 17.53
CA PRO A 170 -26.88 31.53 17.37
C PRO A 170 -26.58 30.08 17.79
N ASP A 171 -27.41 29.52 18.65
CA ASP A 171 -27.32 28.15 19.16
C ASP A 171 -28.74 27.68 19.53
N ILE A 172 -28.92 26.39 19.78
CA ILE A 172 -30.23 25.82 20.14
C ILE A 172 -30.76 26.47 21.42
N GLY A 173 -31.95 27.09 21.37
CA GLY A 173 -32.57 27.76 22.51
C GLY A 173 -31.94 29.10 22.89
N SER A 174 -31.06 29.67 22.05
CA SER A 174 -30.45 30.99 22.30
C SER A 174 -31.39 32.14 21.93
N GLU A 175 -31.25 33.29 22.58
CA GLU A 175 -32.02 34.51 22.26
C GLU A 175 -31.79 35.07 20.84
N TYR A 176 -30.87 34.47 20.09
CA TYR A 176 -30.46 34.80 18.73
C TYR A 176 -30.65 33.63 17.75
N GLU A 177 -31.38 32.57 18.17
CA GLU A 177 -31.88 31.52 17.30
C GLU A 177 -32.75 32.14 16.19
N GLY A 178 -32.46 31.77 14.94
CA GLY A 178 -33.06 32.37 13.75
C GLY A 178 -33.76 31.34 12.87
N ASP A 179 -33.59 31.45 11.56
CA ASP A 179 -33.97 30.39 10.62
C ASP A 179 -33.14 29.12 10.86
N ALA A 180 -33.58 27.97 10.34
CA ALA A 180 -33.01 26.64 10.59
C ALA A 180 -31.49 26.49 10.32
N ASP A 181 -30.87 27.40 9.55
CA ASP A 181 -29.43 27.42 9.27
C ASP A 181 -28.60 28.24 10.27
N SER A 182 -29.19 28.83 11.33
CA SER A 182 -28.46 29.75 12.22
C SER A 182 -27.27 29.10 12.94
N ILE A 183 -27.34 27.79 13.21
CA ILE A 183 -26.24 27.00 13.79
C ILE A 183 -25.09 26.85 12.77
N ASN A 184 -25.41 26.65 11.48
CA ASN A 184 -24.42 26.58 10.40
C ASN A 184 -23.65 27.91 10.27
N ASP A 185 -24.36 29.03 10.35
CA ASP A 185 -23.75 30.38 10.36
C ASP A 185 -22.80 30.57 11.55
N ALA A 186 -23.17 30.09 12.75
CA ALA A 186 -22.34 30.15 13.95
C ALA A 186 -21.08 29.28 13.82
N VAL A 187 -21.22 28.05 13.31
CA VAL A 187 -20.12 27.13 13.06
C VAL A 187 -19.15 27.67 12.01
N GLU A 188 -19.64 28.17 10.87
CA GLU A 188 -18.78 28.74 9.82
C GLU A 188 -18.12 30.05 10.29
N PHE A 189 -18.78 30.88 11.12
CA PHE A 189 -18.14 32.03 11.76
C PHE A 189 -16.91 31.61 12.60
N VAL A 190 -17.06 30.61 13.47
CA VAL A 190 -15.95 30.18 14.35
C VAL A 190 -14.87 29.45 13.55
N LEU A 191 -15.24 28.62 12.56
CA LEU A 191 -14.30 27.96 11.65
C LEU A 191 -13.52 28.98 10.80
N GLN A 192 -14.20 29.95 10.19
CA GLN A 192 -13.56 30.99 9.39
C GLN A 192 -12.63 31.86 10.24
N ASN A 193 -12.97 32.13 11.50
CA ASN A 193 -12.07 32.82 12.42
C ASN A 193 -10.88 31.95 12.84
N PHE A 194 -11.09 30.66 13.14
CA PHE A 194 -10.03 29.67 13.40
C PHE A 194 -9.04 29.57 12.23
N ILE A 195 -9.54 29.43 11.00
CA ILE A 195 -8.75 29.36 9.77
C ILE A 195 -7.86 30.59 9.61
N GLU A 196 -8.39 31.81 9.78
CA GLU A 196 -7.58 33.03 9.66
C GLU A 196 -6.61 33.21 10.82
N MET A 197 -6.99 32.84 12.05
CA MET A 197 -6.06 32.83 13.19
C MET A 197 -4.93 31.83 12.98
N ASN A 198 -5.22 30.63 12.46
CA ASN A 198 -4.21 29.63 12.17
C ASN A 198 -3.25 30.10 11.05
N LYS A 199 -3.77 30.64 9.95
CA LYS A 199 -2.96 31.29 8.90
C LYS A 199 -2.04 32.38 9.45
N LEU A 200 -2.52 33.23 10.36
CA LEU A 200 -1.71 34.27 11.01
C LEU A 200 -0.63 33.66 11.91
N TRP A 201 -0.97 32.63 12.68
CA TRP A 201 -0.06 31.90 13.57
C TRP A 201 1.06 31.16 12.80
N VAL A 202 0.74 30.53 11.67
CA VAL A 202 1.72 29.95 10.73
C VAL A 202 2.53 31.03 10.02
N ARG A 203 1.91 32.16 9.64
CA ARG A 203 2.64 33.29 9.03
C ARG A 203 3.68 33.87 9.99
N MET A 204 3.44 33.86 11.30
CA MET A 204 4.43 34.28 12.31
C MET A 204 5.75 33.48 12.23
N GLN A 205 5.70 32.20 11.83
CA GLN A 205 6.90 31.40 11.56
C GLN A 205 7.72 31.97 10.38
N HIS A 206 7.04 32.53 9.39
CA HIS A 206 7.59 32.98 8.11
C HIS A 206 7.82 34.49 8.02
N GLN A 207 7.35 35.29 8.98
CA GLN A 207 7.27 36.76 8.88
C GLN A 207 8.62 37.50 8.93
N ALA A 208 9.74 36.78 8.95
CA ALA A 208 11.07 37.31 8.72
C ALA A 208 11.65 36.68 7.44
N CYS A 209 11.20 37.16 6.28
CA CYS A 209 11.80 36.82 4.99
C CYS A 209 13.08 37.65 4.74
N CYS A 210 14.08 37.45 5.59
CA CYS A 210 15.45 37.37 5.11
C CYS A 210 15.82 35.89 5.15
N LYS A 211 15.99 35.29 3.96
CA LYS A 211 16.65 33.99 3.85
C LYS A 211 18.04 34.16 4.50
N LEU A 212 18.42 33.26 5.41
CA LEU A 212 19.56 33.37 6.35
C LEU A 212 19.36 34.35 7.55
N GLY A 213 18.42 34.04 8.45
CA GLY A 213 18.46 34.48 9.85
C GLY A 213 19.06 33.41 10.77
N PRO A 214 19.81 33.76 11.84
CA PRO A 214 20.47 32.78 12.71
C PRO A 214 19.48 31.91 13.49
N VAL A 215 19.86 30.66 13.78
CA VAL A 215 19.02 29.62 14.43
C VAL A 215 18.31 30.13 15.70
N ARG A 216 18.98 30.98 16.49
CA ARG A 216 18.46 31.63 17.71
C ARG A 216 17.14 32.39 17.49
N GLU A 217 16.93 33.01 16.32
CA GLU A 217 15.67 33.71 15.99
C GLU A 217 14.53 32.75 15.60
N LYS A 218 14.86 31.57 15.06
CA LYS A 218 13.88 30.50 14.80
C LYS A 218 13.40 29.90 16.13
N GLU A 219 14.30 29.74 17.11
CA GLU A 219 13.95 29.31 18.46
C GLU A 219 13.13 30.35 19.22
N LYS A 220 13.53 31.64 19.21
CA LYS A 220 12.75 32.73 19.83
C LYS A 220 11.31 32.76 19.28
N ARG A 221 11.16 32.78 17.95
CA ARG A 221 9.84 32.69 17.29
C ARG A 221 9.06 31.42 17.64
N SER A 222 9.74 30.27 17.82
CA SER A 222 9.03 29.04 18.20
C SER A 222 8.53 29.05 19.64
N LYS A 223 9.21 29.76 20.56
CA LYS A 223 8.71 29.98 21.93
C LYS A 223 7.52 30.94 21.92
N GLU A 224 7.68 32.10 21.29
CA GLU A 224 6.63 33.11 21.07
C GLU A 224 5.37 32.52 20.40
N ARG A 225 5.54 31.69 19.37
CA ARG A 225 4.44 30.98 18.70
C ARG A 225 3.76 29.97 19.63
N ASN A 226 4.53 29.28 20.48
CA ASN A 226 3.99 28.33 21.45
C ASN A 226 3.19 29.02 22.57
N GLU A 227 3.54 30.24 22.96
CA GLU A 227 2.75 31.06 23.90
C GLU A 227 1.41 31.49 23.29
N LEU A 228 1.40 31.89 22.01
CA LEU A 228 0.19 32.36 21.33
C LEU A 228 -0.74 31.24 20.82
N ARG A 229 -0.34 29.97 20.88
CA ARG A 229 -1.14 28.82 20.40
C ARG A 229 -2.52 28.75 21.08
N ASP A 230 -2.57 29.12 22.36
CA ASP A 230 -3.78 29.05 23.18
C ASP A 230 -4.84 30.08 22.72
N LEU A 231 -4.43 31.16 22.02
CA LEU A 231 -5.38 32.07 21.37
C LEU A 231 -6.10 31.41 20.19
N VAL A 232 -5.39 30.60 19.41
CA VAL A 232 -5.97 29.86 18.27
C VAL A 232 -6.87 28.73 18.79
N GLY A 233 -6.37 27.95 19.77
CA GLY A 233 -7.09 26.83 20.38
C GLY A 233 -8.40 27.21 21.08
N LYS A 234 -8.53 28.45 21.58
CA LYS A 234 -9.80 28.96 22.13
C LYS A 234 -10.97 28.89 21.15
N ASN A 235 -10.75 28.97 19.83
CA ASN A 235 -11.84 28.82 18.85
C ASN A 235 -12.37 27.38 18.80
N LEU A 236 -11.50 26.38 18.91
CA LEU A 236 -11.91 24.98 19.00
C LEU A 236 -12.68 24.70 20.30
N HIS A 237 -12.30 25.36 21.40
CA HIS A 237 -13.06 25.31 22.65
C HIS A 237 -14.45 25.95 22.53
N VAL A 238 -14.59 27.04 21.75
CA VAL A 238 -15.91 27.63 21.45
C VAL A 238 -16.74 26.69 20.58
N LEU A 239 -16.17 26.03 19.56
CA LEU A 239 -16.88 25.00 18.79
C LEU A 239 -17.40 23.86 19.69
N SER A 240 -16.61 23.42 20.68
CA SER A 240 -17.04 22.41 21.66
C SER A 240 -18.08 22.87 22.69
N GLN A 241 -18.49 24.15 22.64
CA GLN A 241 -19.48 24.75 23.55
C GLN A 241 -20.80 25.10 22.87
N ILE A 242 -20.88 24.97 21.54
CA ILE A 242 -22.12 25.13 20.79
C ILE A 242 -22.89 23.82 20.95
N GLU A 243 -24.06 23.86 21.59
CA GLU A 243 -24.85 22.64 21.86
C GLU A 243 -25.43 22.05 20.58
N GLY A 244 -25.69 22.87 19.55
CA GLY A 244 -26.13 22.44 18.22
C GLY A 244 -25.10 21.71 17.34
N VAL A 245 -23.90 21.38 17.83
CA VAL A 245 -22.92 20.58 17.05
C VAL A 245 -23.16 19.09 17.25
N ASP A 246 -24.12 18.57 16.49
CA ASP A 246 -24.41 17.12 16.41
C ASP A 246 -23.23 16.31 15.83
N LEU A 247 -23.25 14.99 16.08
CA LEU A 247 -22.22 14.05 15.59
C LEU A 247 -22.03 14.12 14.06
N ASP A 248 -23.12 14.26 13.32
CA ASP A 248 -23.08 14.28 11.86
C ASP A 248 -22.57 15.64 11.35
N MET A 249 -22.97 16.75 11.98
CA MET A 249 -22.39 18.08 11.72
C MET A 249 -20.88 18.10 12.01
N TYR A 250 -20.45 17.43 13.08
CA TYR A 250 -19.03 17.30 13.40
C TYR A 250 -18.26 16.50 12.34
N LYS A 251 -18.81 15.38 11.86
CA LYS A 251 -18.18 14.52 10.86
C LYS A 251 -18.11 15.14 9.46
N GLU A 252 -19.21 15.71 9.00
CA GLU A 252 -19.35 16.18 7.61
C GLU A 252 -18.83 17.62 7.43
N THR A 253 -18.96 18.48 8.44
CA THR A 253 -18.61 19.91 8.33
C THR A 253 -17.40 20.28 9.17
N VAL A 254 -17.42 20.06 10.49
CA VAL A 254 -16.40 20.64 11.40
C VAL A 254 -15.05 19.95 11.26
N LEU A 255 -15.01 18.62 11.32
CA LEU A 255 -13.78 17.83 11.29
C LEU A 255 -13.02 17.98 9.95
N PRO A 256 -13.66 17.89 8.76
CA PRO A 256 -12.95 18.09 7.49
C PRO A 256 -12.32 19.47 7.39
N ARG A 257 -13.04 20.53 7.79
CA ARG A 257 -12.55 21.92 7.75
C ARG A 257 -11.37 22.17 8.70
N ILE A 258 -11.32 21.49 9.85
CA ILE A 258 -10.15 21.50 10.74
C ILE A 258 -8.99 20.71 10.10
N LEU A 259 -9.25 19.51 9.57
CA LEU A 259 -8.24 18.68 8.93
C LEU A 259 -7.62 19.33 7.68
N GLU A 260 -8.39 20.09 6.89
CA GLU A 260 -7.90 20.92 5.78
C GLU A 260 -6.77 21.88 6.19
N GLN A 261 -6.82 22.43 7.41
CA GLN A 261 -5.77 23.30 7.93
C GLN A 261 -4.59 22.51 8.51
N VAL A 262 -4.89 21.39 9.19
CA VAL A 262 -3.90 20.59 9.93
C VAL A 262 -3.06 19.72 9.00
N LEU A 263 -3.64 19.14 7.94
CA LEU A 263 -2.95 18.21 7.04
C LEU A 263 -1.75 18.84 6.28
N PRO A 264 -1.86 20.04 5.67
CA PRO A 264 -0.71 20.70 5.05
C PRO A 264 0.43 20.97 6.04
N GLU A 265 0.11 21.27 7.30
CA GLU A 265 1.08 21.52 8.36
C GLU A 265 1.73 20.22 8.86
N PHE A 266 0.98 19.13 8.96
CA PHE A 266 1.51 17.79 9.25
C PHE A 266 2.40 17.23 8.12
N LEU A 267 2.22 17.70 6.88
CA LEU A 267 3.09 17.39 5.74
C LEU A 267 4.33 18.31 5.68
N GLN A 268 4.22 19.57 6.12
CA GLN A 268 5.35 20.53 6.18
C GLN A 268 6.27 20.31 7.38
N VAL A 269 5.70 19.90 8.51
CA VAL A 269 6.44 19.35 9.64
C VAL A 269 6.88 17.95 9.23
N GLU A 270 8.15 17.59 9.46
CA GLU A 270 8.62 16.20 9.33
C GLU A 270 7.96 15.33 10.42
N ALA A 271 6.68 14.97 10.22
CA ALA A 271 5.90 14.18 11.18
C ALA A 271 6.57 12.83 11.41
N PHE A 272 7.07 12.20 10.34
CA PHE A 272 7.92 11.01 10.40
C PHE A 272 9.12 11.21 11.35
N ALA A 273 9.92 12.26 11.15
CA ALA A 273 11.10 12.50 11.99
C ALA A 273 10.71 12.78 13.45
N LYS A 274 9.58 13.47 13.71
CA LYS A 274 9.09 13.69 15.07
C LYS A 274 8.61 12.41 15.75
N PHE A 275 7.81 11.58 15.07
CA PHE A 275 7.32 10.32 15.61
C PHE A 275 8.46 9.30 15.79
N SER A 276 9.37 9.19 14.82
CA SER A 276 10.59 8.38 14.91
C SER A 276 11.45 8.78 16.12
N ASN A 277 11.76 10.07 16.28
CA ASN A 277 12.51 10.57 17.44
C ASN A 277 11.76 10.39 18.78
N ALA A 278 10.42 10.49 18.80
CA ALA A 278 9.63 10.26 20.00
C ALA A 278 9.62 8.78 20.40
N ILE A 279 9.42 7.87 19.43
CA ILE A 279 9.46 6.41 19.65
C ILE A 279 10.85 5.98 20.11
N GLY A 280 11.92 6.50 19.48
CA GLY A 280 13.30 6.27 19.92
C GLY A 280 13.51 6.66 21.39
N LYS A 281 13.12 7.88 21.78
CA LYS A 281 13.20 8.34 23.18
C LYS A 281 12.37 7.53 24.16
N VAL A 282 11.18 7.05 23.77
CA VAL A 282 10.35 6.18 24.61
C VAL A 282 11.01 4.81 24.83
N ILE A 283 11.63 4.26 23.77
CA ILE A 283 12.36 2.98 23.83
C ILE A 283 13.68 3.10 24.61
N GLU A 284 14.35 4.26 24.56
CA GLU A 284 15.53 4.58 25.37
C GLU A 284 15.18 4.79 26.86
N ALA A 285 14.04 5.43 27.14
CA ALA A 285 13.56 5.68 28.50
C ALA A 285 13.03 4.44 29.22
N GLN A 286 12.81 3.32 28.51
CA GLN A 286 12.34 2.05 29.09
C GLN A 286 13.30 0.89 28.76
N PRO A 287 14.33 0.64 29.61
CA PRO A 287 15.29 -0.43 29.40
C PRO A 287 14.65 -1.83 29.27
N ASP A 288 13.67 -2.12 30.14
CA ASP A 288 12.98 -3.41 30.22
C ASP A 288 11.74 -3.51 29.31
N MET A 289 11.60 -2.66 28.30
CA MET A 289 10.46 -2.74 27.37
C MET A 289 10.43 -4.10 26.64
N PRO A 290 9.32 -4.87 26.69
CA PRO A 290 9.18 -6.11 25.94
C PRO A 290 9.33 -5.90 24.44
N VAL A 291 9.93 -6.87 23.74
CA VAL A 291 10.19 -6.78 22.28
C VAL A 291 8.89 -6.53 21.50
N VAL A 292 7.80 -7.22 21.88
CA VAL A 292 6.45 -7.04 21.33
C VAL A 292 6.04 -5.56 21.34
N GLY A 293 6.26 -4.85 22.46
CA GLY A 293 5.88 -3.45 22.61
C GLY A 293 6.66 -2.52 21.69
N ALA A 294 7.98 -2.71 21.60
CA ALA A 294 8.83 -1.95 20.69
C ALA A 294 8.47 -2.20 19.20
N VAL A 295 8.25 -3.46 18.81
CA VAL A 295 7.83 -3.79 17.44
C VAL A 295 6.44 -3.22 17.12
N THR A 296 5.49 -3.26 18.07
CA THR A 296 4.14 -2.68 17.87
C THR A 296 4.19 -1.18 17.60
N LEU A 297 5.10 -0.44 18.25
CA LEU A 297 5.33 0.99 17.98
C LEU A 297 5.91 1.20 16.56
N TYR A 298 6.84 0.33 16.11
CA TYR A 298 7.37 0.39 14.75
C TYR A 298 6.33 0.00 13.69
N VAL A 299 5.46 -0.99 13.93
CA VAL A 299 4.32 -1.34 13.05
C VAL A 299 3.37 -0.14 12.90
N SER A 300 3.09 0.55 14.00
CA SER A 300 2.25 1.75 14.00
C SER A 300 2.89 2.88 13.19
N LEU A 301 4.20 3.12 13.37
CA LEU A 301 4.96 4.12 12.62
C LEU A 301 5.06 3.77 11.12
N LEU A 302 5.25 2.50 10.79
CA LEU A 302 5.32 2.01 9.41
C LEU A 302 3.96 2.18 8.71
N THR A 303 2.87 1.78 9.37
CA THR A 303 1.50 1.96 8.86
C THR A 303 1.14 3.43 8.65
N PHE A 304 1.59 4.33 9.55
CA PHE A 304 1.47 5.77 9.34
C PHE A 304 2.27 6.23 8.10
N THR A 305 3.53 5.79 7.98
CA THR A 305 4.43 6.17 6.88
C THR A 305 3.86 5.74 5.53
N LEU A 306 3.39 4.49 5.40
CA LEU A 306 2.77 3.93 4.20
C LEU A 306 1.44 4.59 3.80
N ARG A 307 0.80 5.32 4.72
CA ARG A 307 -0.44 6.09 4.45
C ARG A 307 -0.18 7.55 4.11
N VAL A 308 0.82 8.18 4.73
CA VAL A 308 1.10 9.63 4.60
C VAL A 308 2.19 9.93 3.57
N HIS A 309 3.14 9.02 3.38
CA HIS A 309 4.28 9.15 2.47
C HIS A 309 4.54 7.85 1.67
N PRO A 310 3.58 7.41 0.82
CA PRO A 310 3.74 6.18 0.03
C PRO A 310 4.95 6.22 -0.91
N ASP A 311 5.34 7.39 -1.41
CA ASP A 311 6.44 7.53 -2.38
C ASP A 311 7.85 7.56 -1.74
N ARG A 312 7.96 7.46 -0.40
CA ARG A 312 9.22 7.65 0.34
C ARG A 312 9.73 6.36 0.97
N LEU A 313 10.28 5.49 0.12
CA LEU A 313 10.95 4.24 0.52
C LEU A 313 12.04 4.47 1.60
N ASP A 314 12.74 5.61 1.60
CA ASP A 314 13.73 5.98 2.63
C ASP A 314 13.17 5.90 4.06
N TYR A 315 11.92 6.31 4.25
CA TYR A 315 11.28 6.34 5.56
C TYR A 315 10.85 4.93 5.99
N VAL A 316 10.39 4.11 5.04
CA VAL A 316 10.09 2.70 5.26
C VAL A 316 11.34 1.93 5.69
N ASP A 317 12.46 2.08 4.95
CA ASP A 317 13.73 1.44 5.27
C ASP A 317 14.32 1.92 6.61
N GLN A 318 14.11 3.20 6.98
CA GLN A 318 14.51 3.72 8.29
C GLN A 318 13.74 3.08 9.46
N VAL A 319 12.44 2.78 9.30
CA VAL A 319 11.67 2.06 10.35
C VAL A 319 12.14 0.62 10.48
N LEU A 320 12.36 -0.07 9.35
CA LEU A 320 12.90 -1.43 9.34
C LEU A 320 14.30 -1.48 9.98
N GLY A 321 15.21 -0.57 9.60
CA GLY A 321 16.54 -0.44 10.19
C GLY A 321 16.54 -0.10 11.69
N ALA A 322 15.57 0.69 12.16
CA ALA A 322 15.37 0.96 13.59
C ALA A 322 14.89 -0.29 14.34
N CYS A 323 14.05 -1.12 13.71
CA CYS A 323 13.63 -2.43 14.23
C CYS A 323 14.83 -3.38 14.34
N VAL A 324 15.63 -3.53 13.26
CA VAL A 324 16.87 -4.33 13.27
C VAL A 324 17.81 -3.89 14.39
N LYS A 325 18.01 -2.59 14.61
CA LYS A 325 18.83 -2.07 15.72
C LYS A 325 18.34 -2.42 17.12
N LYS A 326 17.04 -2.66 17.31
CA LYS A 326 16.47 -3.08 18.61
C LYS A 326 16.49 -4.61 18.77
N LEU A 327 16.52 -5.35 17.66
CA LEU A 327 16.66 -6.81 17.62
C LEU A 327 18.14 -7.27 17.68
N SER A 328 19.07 -6.45 17.19
CA SER A 328 20.50 -6.75 17.22
C SER A 328 21.00 -6.92 18.66
N GLY A 329 21.44 -8.15 18.98
CA GLY A 329 21.84 -8.56 20.33
C GLY A 329 20.90 -9.55 21.02
N LYS A 330 19.75 -9.90 20.42
CA LYS A 330 18.91 -11.03 20.86
C LYS A 330 19.02 -12.19 19.87
N ALA A 331 18.92 -13.42 20.40
CA ALA A 331 18.79 -14.63 19.59
C ALA A 331 17.41 -14.68 18.87
N LYS A 332 17.18 -15.73 18.06
CA LYS A 332 15.89 -15.96 17.38
C LYS A 332 14.70 -15.82 18.34
N LEU A 333 13.61 -15.25 17.84
CA LEU A 333 12.47 -14.88 18.68
C LEU A 333 11.60 -16.10 19.02
N GLU A 334 11.65 -16.54 20.29
CA GLU A 334 10.81 -17.62 20.82
C GLU A 334 9.38 -17.16 21.17
N ASP A 335 9.14 -15.86 21.36
CA ASP A 335 7.82 -15.33 21.70
C ASP A 335 6.92 -15.19 20.47
N SER A 336 5.98 -16.12 20.31
CA SER A 336 4.93 -16.13 19.27
C SER A 336 4.21 -14.78 19.08
N ARG A 337 4.09 -13.94 20.12
CA ARG A 337 3.47 -12.60 20.00
C ARG A 337 4.40 -11.61 19.31
N ALA A 338 5.71 -11.71 19.54
CA ALA A 338 6.71 -10.89 18.86
C ALA A 338 6.79 -11.28 17.38
N THR A 339 6.82 -12.58 17.08
CA THR A 339 6.80 -13.13 15.72
C THR A 339 5.61 -12.60 14.93
N LYS A 340 4.39 -12.64 15.48
CA LYS A 340 3.18 -12.08 14.82
C LYS A 340 3.27 -10.57 14.53
N GLN A 341 3.92 -9.79 15.40
CA GLN A 341 4.10 -8.35 15.15
C GLN A 341 5.18 -8.08 14.10
N ILE A 342 6.21 -8.93 13.97
CA ILE A 342 7.19 -8.82 12.87
C ILE A 342 6.57 -9.25 11.54
N VAL A 343 5.74 -10.29 11.52
CA VAL A 343 4.94 -10.63 10.32
C VAL A 343 4.11 -9.43 9.90
N ALA A 344 3.35 -8.82 10.82
CA ALA A 344 2.57 -7.60 10.51
C ALA A 344 3.44 -6.42 10.01
N LEU A 345 4.67 -6.28 10.52
CA LEU A 345 5.63 -5.27 10.05
C LEU A 345 6.06 -5.52 8.59
N LEU A 346 6.28 -6.78 8.22
CA LEU A 346 6.74 -7.18 6.88
C LEU A 346 5.59 -7.28 5.86
N SER A 347 4.38 -7.65 6.29
CA SER A 347 3.18 -7.68 5.45
C SER A 347 2.68 -6.29 5.05
N ALA A 348 2.81 -5.28 5.92
CA ALA A 348 2.25 -3.95 5.66
C ALA A 348 2.79 -3.25 4.39
N PRO A 349 4.10 -3.33 4.05
CA PRO A 349 4.59 -2.90 2.73
C PRO A 349 4.03 -3.74 1.57
N LEU A 350 3.98 -5.07 1.71
CA LEU A 350 3.52 -5.99 0.65
C LEU A 350 2.04 -5.79 0.29
N GLU A 351 1.19 -5.50 1.27
CA GLU A 351 -0.24 -5.18 1.04
C GLU A 351 -0.45 -3.83 0.37
N LYS A 352 0.52 -2.90 0.48
CA LYS A 352 0.35 -1.50 0.08
C LYS A 352 0.98 -1.15 -1.26
N TYR A 353 2.11 -1.75 -1.61
CA TYR A 353 2.79 -1.52 -2.89
C TYR A 353 2.25 -2.46 -3.98
N SER A 354 1.83 -1.89 -5.11
CA SER A 354 1.41 -2.67 -6.29
C SER A 354 2.55 -3.41 -6.98
N ASN A 355 3.80 -2.96 -6.77
CA ASN A 355 4.99 -3.66 -7.21
C ASN A 355 5.73 -4.25 -6.01
N ILE A 356 5.70 -5.57 -5.86
CA ILE A 356 6.35 -6.26 -4.75
C ILE A 356 7.88 -6.07 -4.79
N VAL A 357 8.47 -5.90 -5.99
CA VAL A 357 9.92 -5.68 -6.14
C VAL A 357 10.40 -4.44 -5.38
N THR A 358 9.63 -3.34 -5.35
CA THR A 358 10.02 -2.13 -4.61
C THR A 358 10.02 -2.30 -3.09
N ALA A 359 9.33 -3.33 -2.56
CA ALA A 359 9.43 -3.70 -1.15
C ALA A 359 10.64 -4.61 -0.86
N LEU A 360 11.13 -5.34 -1.86
CA LEU A 360 12.28 -6.24 -1.76
C LEU A 360 13.63 -5.51 -1.97
N GLU A 361 13.64 -4.42 -2.73
CA GLU A 361 14.79 -3.51 -2.87
C GLU A 361 15.16 -2.79 -1.54
N LEU A 362 14.33 -2.89 -0.51
CA LEU A 362 14.56 -2.27 0.81
C LEU A 362 15.73 -2.94 1.57
N SER A 363 16.80 -2.17 1.79
CA SER A 363 18.08 -2.69 2.30
C SER A 363 18.01 -3.42 3.65
N ASN A 364 17.06 -3.07 4.52
CA ASN A 364 16.88 -3.70 5.82
C ASN A 364 15.73 -4.71 5.88
N TYR A 365 14.97 -4.92 4.80
CA TYR A 365 13.88 -5.89 4.77
C TYR A 365 14.39 -7.34 4.97
N PRO A 366 15.43 -7.82 4.26
CA PRO A 366 16.00 -9.16 4.53
C PRO A 366 16.53 -9.31 5.96
N ARG A 367 17.14 -8.25 6.51
CA ARG A 367 17.73 -8.25 7.86
C ARG A 367 16.71 -8.38 9.00
N VAL A 368 15.46 -7.99 8.79
CA VAL A 368 14.38 -8.23 9.76
C VAL A 368 13.93 -9.70 9.68
N MET A 369 13.99 -10.30 8.49
CA MET A 369 13.58 -11.68 8.23
C MET A 369 14.49 -12.72 8.90
N ASP A 370 15.80 -12.43 9.02
CA ASP A 370 16.78 -13.28 9.71
C ASP A 370 16.43 -13.61 11.19
N TYR A 371 15.60 -12.79 11.83
CA TYR A 371 15.18 -12.97 13.23
C TYR A 371 13.93 -13.85 13.41
N LEU A 372 13.28 -14.26 12.31
CA LEU A 372 12.12 -15.16 12.33
C LEU A 372 12.54 -16.63 12.46
N ASP A 373 11.60 -17.45 12.93
CA ASP A 373 11.69 -18.89 12.95
C ASP A 373 11.44 -19.48 11.54
N ASN A 374 12.00 -20.66 11.28
CA ASN A 374 12.03 -21.24 9.93
C ASN A 374 10.61 -21.47 9.36
N ALA A 375 9.59 -21.72 10.19
CA ALA A 375 8.22 -21.90 9.72
C ALA A 375 7.60 -20.58 9.26
N THR A 376 7.78 -19.49 10.02
CA THR A 376 7.28 -18.16 9.64
C THR A 376 8.03 -17.59 8.43
N THR A 377 9.33 -17.86 8.29
CA THR A 377 10.13 -17.45 7.12
C THR A 377 9.63 -18.06 5.81
N LYS A 378 9.10 -19.31 5.83
CA LYS A 378 8.51 -19.96 4.65
C LYS A 378 7.31 -19.20 4.07
N VAL A 379 6.48 -18.58 4.93
CA VAL A 379 5.21 -17.95 4.53
C VAL A 379 5.42 -16.63 3.76
N MET A 380 6.58 -15.99 3.90
CA MET A 380 6.81 -14.59 3.52
C MET A 380 7.72 -14.40 2.29
N ALA A 381 7.95 -15.44 1.49
CA ALA A 381 9.01 -15.50 0.46
C ALA A 381 8.58 -15.02 -0.95
N VAL A 382 9.20 -13.92 -1.42
CA VAL A 382 9.13 -13.33 -2.79
C VAL A 382 10.45 -12.56 -3.03
N ILE A 383 11.02 -12.34 -4.23
CA ILE A 383 11.21 -13.22 -5.39
C ILE A 383 12.71 -13.33 -5.79
N GLU A 384 13.56 -12.34 -5.46
CA GLU A 384 15.01 -12.36 -5.78
C GLU A 384 15.89 -12.77 -4.59
N SER A 385 15.63 -12.26 -3.37
CA SER A 385 16.22 -12.79 -2.12
C SER A 385 15.84 -14.26 -1.86
N LEU A 386 14.94 -14.78 -2.68
CA LEU A 386 14.26 -16.05 -2.58
C LEU A 386 15.19 -17.27 -2.79
N PHE A 387 16.32 -17.15 -3.48
CA PHE A 387 17.23 -18.29 -3.65
C PHE A 387 18.04 -18.63 -2.39
N ASP A 388 18.51 -17.62 -1.64
CA ASP A 388 19.09 -17.85 -0.31
C ASP A 388 18.01 -18.25 0.72
N LEU A 389 16.79 -17.72 0.56
CA LEU A 389 15.65 -17.97 1.44
C LEU A 389 15.08 -19.40 1.31
N ILE A 390 14.96 -19.91 0.08
CA ILE A 390 14.48 -21.26 -0.24
C ILE A 390 15.64 -22.29 -0.16
N LYS A 391 16.86 -21.90 0.18
CA LYS A 391 17.98 -22.84 0.39
C LYS A 391 17.67 -23.95 1.40
N GLY A 392 16.88 -23.68 2.45
CA GLY A 392 16.39 -24.70 3.39
C GLY A 392 15.17 -25.52 2.92
N LEU A 393 14.54 -25.12 1.80
CA LEU A 393 13.49 -25.87 1.10
C LEU A 393 14.05 -26.64 -0.12
N ILE A 394 15.22 -26.24 -0.62
CA ILE A 394 15.96 -26.82 -1.75
C ILE A 394 17.10 -27.74 -1.28
N LYS A 395 17.55 -27.67 -0.03
CA LYS A 395 18.59 -28.55 0.52
C LYS A 395 18.24 -28.99 1.94
N ASP A 396 18.29 -30.29 2.17
CA ASP A 396 18.20 -30.85 3.53
C ASP A 396 19.42 -30.40 4.32
N MET A 397 19.20 -29.77 5.48
CA MET A 397 20.27 -29.30 6.35
C MET A 397 20.66 -30.41 7.34
N ASP A 398 21.95 -30.71 7.42
CA ASP A 398 22.49 -31.76 8.29
C ASP A 398 22.01 -31.59 9.75
N GLY A 399 21.22 -32.55 10.23
CA GLY A 399 20.79 -32.64 11.63
C GLY A 399 19.34 -32.26 11.94
N ALA A 400 18.49 -31.97 10.95
CA ALA A 400 17.05 -32.01 11.17
C ALA A 400 16.60 -33.48 11.38
N GLN A 401 15.98 -33.78 12.53
CA GLN A 401 15.32 -35.07 12.73
C GLN A 401 14.13 -35.18 11.77
N ASP A 402 13.89 -36.37 11.22
CA ASP A 402 12.86 -36.69 10.21
C ASP A 402 11.45 -36.78 10.85
N ASP A 403 11.19 -35.91 11.83
CA ASP A 403 10.02 -35.93 12.71
C ASP A 403 8.86 -35.09 12.12
N GLU A 404 7.86 -35.79 11.60
CA GLU A 404 6.47 -35.35 11.45
C GLU A 404 6.22 -34.03 10.67
N LEU A 405 6.49 -34.05 9.36
CA LEU A 405 5.71 -33.26 8.39
C LEU A 405 4.72 -34.20 7.69
N ASP A 406 3.44 -33.80 7.62
CA ASP A 406 2.43 -34.54 6.86
C ASP A 406 2.82 -34.63 5.37
N GLU A 407 2.60 -35.79 4.74
CA GLU A 407 2.98 -35.99 3.32
C GLU A 407 2.23 -35.04 2.38
N GLU A 408 1.03 -34.60 2.74
CA GLU A 408 0.25 -33.61 1.99
C GLU A 408 0.89 -32.22 2.07
N ASP A 409 1.25 -31.75 3.26
CA ASP A 409 1.95 -30.47 3.46
C ASP A 409 3.29 -30.43 2.72
N PHE A 410 4.10 -31.49 2.81
CA PHE A 410 5.35 -31.60 2.06
C PHE A 410 5.12 -31.52 0.55
N LYS A 411 4.05 -32.16 0.05
CA LYS A 411 3.68 -32.13 -1.37
C LYS A 411 3.17 -30.74 -1.80
N GLU A 412 2.45 -30.01 -0.95
CA GLU A 412 2.05 -28.62 -1.23
C GLU A 412 3.26 -27.65 -1.23
N GLU A 413 4.23 -27.85 -0.34
CA GLU A 413 5.52 -27.12 -0.38
C GLU A 413 6.23 -27.35 -1.71
N GLN A 414 6.43 -28.61 -2.11
CA GLN A 414 7.12 -28.93 -3.36
C GLN A 414 6.35 -28.47 -4.61
N ASN A 415 5.03 -28.55 -4.63
CA ASN A 415 4.19 -27.98 -5.70
C ASN A 415 4.32 -26.45 -5.79
N SER A 416 4.58 -25.77 -4.67
CA SER A 416 4.79 -24.32 -4.66
C SER A 416 6.17 -23.94 -5.20
N VAL A 417 7.20 -24.73 -4.89
CA VAL A 417 8.52 -24.62 -5.54
C VAL A 417 8.44 -24.90 -7.06
N ALA A 418 7.68 -25.91 -7.47
CA ALA A 418 7.46 -26.21 -8.90
C ALA A 418 6.73 -25.07 -9.64
N ARG A 419 5.73 -24.43 -9.02
CA ARG A 419 5.05 -23.24 -9.57
C ARG A 419 6.00 -22.05 -9.71
N LEU A 420 6.85 -21.81 -8.72
CA LEU A 420 7.89 -20.78 -8.78
C LEU A 420 8.84 -21.00 -9.97
N ILE A 421 9.35 -22.23 -10.16
CA ILE A 421 10.24 -22.58 -11.29
C ILE A 421 9.60 -22.25 -12.65
N HIS A 422 8.28 -22.38 -12.78
CA HIS A 422 7.54 -21.98 -13.99
C HIS A 422 7.23 -20.49 -14.12
N MET A 423 7.33 -19.70 -13.05
CA MET A 423 7.17 -18.24 -13.10
C MET A 423 8.50 -17.54 -13.42
N LEU A 424 9.62 -18.10 -12.96
CA LEU A 424 10.98 -17.61 -13.24
C LEU A 424 11.32 -17.72 -14.73
N HIS A 425 11.16 -16.61 -15.45
CA HIS A 425 11.58 -16.46 -16.85
C HIS A 425 12.74 -15.47 -16.91
N ASN A 426 13.97 -15.98 -16.96
CA ASN A 426 15.15 -15.15 -17.22
C ASN A 426 16.30 -16.02 -17.77
N ASP A 427 16.96 -15.56 -18.83
CA ASP A 427 17.76 -16.43 -19.71
C ASP A 427 19.13 -16.87 -19.10
N ASP A 428 19.58 -16.22 -18.03
CA ASP A 428 20.90 -16.41 -17.40
C ASP A 428 20.85 -17.25 -16.09
N HIS A 429 19.67 -17.69 -15.66
CA HIS A 429 19.48 -18.28 -14.31
C HIS A 429 19.44 -19.82 -14.26
N GLU A 430 19.45 -20.53 -15.40
CA GLU A 430 19.34 -22.00 -15.42
C GLU A 430 20.54 -22.72 -14.76
N GLU A 431 21.77 -22.22 -14.93
CA GLU A 431 22.94 -22.79 -14.23
C GLU A 431 22.85 -22.63 -12.70
N MET A 432 22.29 -21.52 -12.21
CA MET A 432 22.05 -21.31 -10.78
C MET A 432 20.94 -22.21 -10.24
N LEU A 433 19.85 -22.44 -11.00
CA LEU A 433 18.81 -23.41 -10.62
C LEU A 433 19.40 -24.82 -10.50
N LYS A 434 20.15 -25.26 -11.52
CA LYS A 434 20.81 -26.58 -11.55
C LYS A 434 21.67 -26.81 -10.30
N LYS A 435 22.51 -25.84 -9.94
CA LYS A 435 23.46 -25.96 -8.82
C LYS A 435 22.76 -26.14 -7.46
N HIS A 436 21.58 -25.57 -7.27
CA HIS A 436 20.87 -25.61 -5.99
C HIS A 436 19.86 -26.78 -5.94
N ILE A 437 18.99 -26.93 -6.95
CA ILE A 437 17.91 -27.93 -6.96
C ILE A 437 18.43 -29.37 -6.88
N LEU A 438 19.56 -29.68 -7.54
CA LEU A 438 20.17 -31.01 -7.50
C LEU A 438 20.76 -31.39 -6.13
N GLN A 439 20.72 -30.52 -5.12
CA GLN A 439 21.16 -30.82 -3.74
C GLN A 439 20.00 -31.18 -2.78
N GLY A 440 18.75 -31.27 -3.27
CA GLY A 440 17.55 -31.37 -2.44
C GLY A 440 17.11 -32.75 -1.94
N GLY A 441 17.95 -33.77 -2.10
CA GLY A 441 17.62 -35.12 -1.67
C GLY A 441 16.54 -35.82 -2.52
N PRO A 442 16.44 -37.16 -2.44
CA PRO A 442 15.66 -37.96 -3.39
C PRO A 442 14.15 -37.67 -3.33
N LYS A 443 13.59 -37.34 -2.15
CA LYS A 443 12.15 -37.06 -1.97
C LYS A 443 11.69 -35.76 -2.65
N ARG A 444 12.56 -34.75 -2.84
CA ARG A 444 12.21 -33.45 -3.45
C ARG A 444 12.39 -33.43 -4.97
N LEU A 445 13.33 -34.24 -5.49
CA LEU A 445 13.66 -34.28 -6.92
C LEU A 445 12.48 -34.75 -7.79
N THR A 446 11.63 -35.66 -7.28
CA THR A 446 10.41 -36.13 -7.96
C THR A 446 9.46 -35.01 -8.39
N PHE A 447 9.39 -33.91 -7.62
CA PHE A 447 8.47 -32.79 -7.87
C PHE A 447 9.16 -31.60 -8.58
N THR A 448 10.44 -31.37 -8.27
CA THR A 448 11.20 -30.21 -8.77
C THR A 448 11.88 -30.46 -10.11
N VAL A 449 12.29 -31.69 -10.43
CA VAL A 449 12.91 -32.00 -11.73
C VAL A 449 11.92 -31.88 -12.89
N PRO A 450 10.67 -32.39 -12.84
CA PRO A 450 9.73 -32.23 -13.95
C PRO A 450 9.45 -30.77 -14.30
N SER A 451 9.30 -29.90 -13.28
CA SER A 451 9.06 -28.46 -13.50
C SER A 451 10.29 -27.75 -14.09
N LEU A 452 11.50 -28.14 -13.69
CA LEU A 452 12.75 -27.67 -14.33
C LEU A 452 12.84 -28.14 -15.79
N VAL A 453 12.61 -29.42 -16.08
CA VAL A 453 12.61 -29.98 -17.45
C VAL A 453 11.61 -29.24 -18.33
N PHE A 454 10.35 -29.08 -17.89
CA PHE A 454 9.34 -28.35 -18.66
C PHE A 454 9.62 -26.84 -18.77
N SER A 455 10.44 -26.23 -17.90
CA SER A 455 10.90 -24.85 -18.08
C SER A 455 11.97 -24.77 -19.18
N ALA A 456 12.99 -25.62 -19.13
CA ALA A 456 14.04 -25.68 -20.14
C ALA A 456 13.49 -26.06 -21.53
N LEU A 457 12.50 -26.96 -21.61
CA LEU A 457 11.80 -27.27 -22.87
C LEU A 457 11.00 -26.07 -23.43
N LYS A 458 10.44 -25.20 -22.57
CA LYS A 458 9.83 -23.93 -23.01
C LYS A 458 10.89 -22.95 -23.52
N LEU A 459 12.08 -22.91 -22.92
CA LEU A 459 13.19 -22.09 -23.39
C LEU A 459 13.66 -22.55 -24.78
N VAL A 460 13.86 -23.86 -24.99
CA VAL A 460 14.19 -24.43 -26.31
C VAL A 460 13.18 -24.00 -27.38
N ARG A 461 11.88 -24.15 -27.12
CA ARG A 461 10.81 -23.75 -28.06
C ARG A 461 10.78 -22.23 -28.32
N ARG A 462 11.22 -21.39 -27.38
CA ARG A 462 11.36 -19.94 -27.60
C ARG A 462 12.55 -19.59 -28.47
N LEU A 463 13.70 -20.24 -28.24
CA LEU A 463 14.91 -20.03 -29.03
C LEU A 463 14.67 -20.39 -30.50
N GLN A 464 13.96 -21.50 -30.78
CA GLN A 464 13.51 -21.83 -32.15
C GLN A 464 12.58 -20.77 -32.78
N GLY A 465 11.71 -20.16 -31.97
CA GLY A 465 10.78 -19.13 -32.44
C GLY A 465 11.44 -17.77 -32.74
N GLN A 466 12.72 -17.59 -32.38
CA GLN A 466 13.46 -16.33 -32.53
C GLN A 466 14.46 -16.30 -33.70
N ASP A 467 14.63 -17.40 -34.46
CA ASP A 467 15.53 -17.50 -35.62
C ASP A 467 15.23 -16.52 -36.79
N GLY A 468 14.23 -15.64 -36.64
CA GLY A 468 13.83 -14.63 -37.62
C GLY A 468 14.40 -13.22 -37.43
N ASP A 469 14.96 -12.85 -36.26
CA ASP A 469 15.47 -11.48 -36.06
C ASP A 469 16.57 -11.37 -34.97
N VAL A 470 17.31 -10.26 -35.03
CA VAL A 470 18.40 -9.81 -34.13
C VAL A 470 19.81 -10.38 -34.39
N THR A 471 20.60 -9.57 -35.09
CA THR A 471 22.06 -9.51 -34.96
C THR A 471 22.46 -8.96 -33.57
N GLY A 472 23.16 -9.76 -32.76
CA GLY A 472 23.76 -9.36 -31.48
C GLY A 472 24.89 -10.30 -31.05
N GLU A 473 25.93 -9.80 -30.39
CA GLU A 473 27.20 -10.53 -30.15
C GLU A 473 27.20 -11.49 -28.94
N ASP A 474 26.11 -11.62 -28.19
CA ASP A 474 26.00 -12.59 -27.08
C ASP A 474 25.32 -13.88 -27.55
N VAL A 475 26.12 -14.91 -27.85
CA VAL A 475 25.66 -16.20 -28.37
C VAL A 475 24.73 -16.90 -27.37
N PRO A 476 23.42 -17.07 -27.67
CA PRO A 476 22.51 -17.78 -26.78
C PRO A 476 22.94 -19.24 -26.60
N ALA A 477 22.58 -19.85 -25.47
CA ALA A 477 22.85 -21.27 -25.25
C ALA A 477 22.20 -22.11 -26.36
N THR A 478 23.03 -22.68 -27.23
CA THR A 478 22.55 -23.50 -28.36
C THR A 478 21.68 -24.65 -27.84
N PRO A 479 20.54 -24.98 -28.49
CA PRO A 479 19.61 -26.01 -27.98
C PRO A 479 20.29 -27.33 -27.59
N LYS A 480 21.35 -27.74 -28.30
CA LYS A 480 22.21 -28.89 -27.96
C LYS A 480 22.77 -28.86 -26.54
N LYS A 481 23.19 -27.69 -26.02
CA LYS A 481 23.66 -27.53 -24.63
C LYS A 481 22.52 -27.72 -23.62
N ILE A 482 21.33 -27.19 -23.93
CA ILE A 482 20.14 -27.33 -23.08
C ILE A 482 19.74 -28.81 -23.01
N PHE A 483 19.73 -29.54 -24.12
CA PHE A 483 19.50 -30.98 -24.13
C PHE A 483 20.57 -31.78 -23.35
N GLN A 484 21.85 -31.40 -23.42
CA GLN A 484 22.89 -32.01 -22.58
C GLN A 484 22.66 -31.75 -21.07
N ILE A 485 22.16 -30.57 -20.71
CA ILE A 485 21.78 -30.26 -19.32
C ILE A 485 20.55 -31.09 -18.90
N LEU A 486 19.54 -31.18 -19.76
CA LEU A 486 18.34 -32.00 -19.53
C LEU A 486 18.69 -33.48 -19.31
N HIS A 487 19.60 -34.05 -20.11
CA HIS A 487 20.10 -35.42 -19.90
C HIS A 487 20.70 -35.59 -18.51
N GLN A 488 21.64 -34.73 -18.09
CA GLN A 488 22.26 -34.79 -16.76
C GLN A 488 21.24 -34.60 -15.62
N THR A 489 20.20 -33.81 -15.85
CA THR A 489 19.15 -33.55 -14.86
C THR A 489 18.19 -34.74 -14.71
N ILE A 490 17.88 -35.46 -15.79
CA ILE A 490 17.07 -36.69 -15.73
C ILE A 490 17.92 -37.87 -15.22
N GLU A 491 19.21 -37.94 -15.57
CA GLU A 491 20.16 -38.92 -15.03
C GLU A 491 20.26 -38.82 -13.49
N ALA A 492 20.18 -37.62 -12.91
CA ALA A 492 20.10 -37.42 -11.47
C ALA A 492 18.82 -37.99 -10.81
N LEU A 493 17.75 -38.27 -11.56
CA LEU A 493 16.58 -38.99 -11.05
C LEU A 493 16.80 -40.50 -10.92
N SER A 494 17.86 -41.08 -11.48
CA SER A 494 18.18 -42.52 -11.30
C SER A 494 18.40 -42.91 -9.83
N CYS A 495 18.75 -41.95 -8.96
CA CYS A 495 18.85 -42.16 -7.52
C CYS A 495 17.48 -42.26 -6.80
N VAL A 496 16.37 -42.20 -7.53
CA VAL A 496 15.00 -42.11 -7.00
C VAL A 496 14.15 -43.26 -7.58
N PRO A 497 13.37 -44.01 -6.77
CA PRO A 497 12.58 -45.15 -7.24
C PRO A 497 11.28 -44.71 -7.95
N SER A 498 11.41 -43.95 -9.04
CA SER A 498 10.30 -43.48 -9.88
C SER A 498 10.59 -43.62 -11.39
N PRO A 499 10.82 -44.85 -11.90
CA PRO A 499 11.25 -45.07 -13.29
C PRO A 499 10.24 -44.57 -14.33
N GLU A 500 8.93 -44.70 -14.08
CA GLU A 500 7.90 -44.19 -15.01
C GLU A 500 8.01 -42.67 -15.26
N LEU A 501 8.43 -41.91 -14.25
CA LEU A 501 8.56 -40.46 -14.37
C LEU A 501 9.76 -40.11 -15.24
N ALA A 502 10.92 -40.73 -14.99
CA ALA A 502 12.11 -40.56 -15.80
C ALA A 502 11.89 -41.00 -17.25
N LEU A 503 11.17 -42.12 -17.48
CA LEU A 503 10.78 -42.56 -18.83
C LEU A 503 9.95 -41.49 -19.57
N ARG A 504 8.91 -40.94 -18.92
CA ARG A 504 8.08 -39.88 -19.53
C ARG A 504 8.89 -38.61 -19.84
N LEU A 505 9.81 -38.23 -18.96
CA LEU A 505 10.69 -37.07 -19.18
C LEU A 505 11.67 -37.30 -20.34
N TYR A 506 12.27 -38.49 -20.45
CA TYR A 506 13.14 -38.82 -21.59
C TYR A 506 12.37 -38.80 -22.92
N LEU A 507 11.15 -39.34 -22.97
CA LEU A 507 10.31 -39.31 -24.18
C LEU A 507 9.91 -37.88 -24.57
N GLN A 508 9.55 -37.02 -23.61
CA GLN A 508 9.25 -35.60 -23.87
C GLN A 508 10.49 -34.81 -24.34
N CYS A 509 11.68 -35.12 -23.82
CA CYS A 509 12.93 -34.56 -24.32
C CYS A 509 13.29 -35.07 -25.73
N ALA A 510 12.98 -36.34 -26.05
CA ALA A 510 13.20 -36.91 -27.38
C ALA A 510 12.27 -36.29 -28.44
N GLU A 511 10.98 -36.10 -28.10
CA GLU A 511 9.99 -35.39 -28.92
C GLU A 511 10.46 -33.95 -29.20
N ALA A 512 10.81 -33.19 -28.16
CA ALA A 512 11.29 -31.82 -28.32
C ALA A 512 12.64 -31.72 -29.06
N ALA A 513 13.53 -32.72 -28.94
CA ALA A 513 14.77 -32.77 -29.73
C ALA A 513 14.50 -33.07 -31.21
N ASN A 514 13.48 -33.89 -31.51
CA ASN A 514 13.01 -34.13 -32.86
C ASN A 514 12.37 -32.87 -33.47
N ASP A 515 11.54 -32.15 -32.70
CA ASP A 515 11.01 -30.81 -33.08
C ASP A 515 12.12 -29.77 -33.38
N CYS A 516 13.36 -30.02 -32.95
CA CYS A 516 14.54 -29.18 -33.18
C CYS A 516 15.44 -29.62 -34.35
N ASP A 517 15.02 -30.60 -35.15
CA ASP A 517 15.86 -31.27 -36.18
C ASP A 517 17.17 -31.86 -35.58
N LEU A 518 17.17 -32.21 -34.28
CA LEU A 518 18.32 -32.78 -33.57
C LEU A 518 18.22 -34.30 -33.46
N GLU A 519 18.04 -34.99 -34.59
CA GLU A 519 17.89 -36.46 -34.67
C GLU A 519 18.91 -37.24 -33.80
N PRO A 520 20.22 -36.92 -33.75
CA PRO A 520 21.17 -37.69 -32.93
C PRO A 520 20.91 -37.58 -31.43
N VAL A 521 20.40 -36.43 -30.97
CA VAL A 521 20.07 -36.17 -29.56
C VAL A 521 18.73 -36.84 -29.21
N ALA A 522 17.76 -36.79 -30.12
CA ALA A 522 16.50 -37.54 -29.97
C ALA A 522 16.77 -39.05 -29.87
N TYR A 523 17.63 -39.59 -30.73
CA TYR A 523 18.03 -41.01 -30.69
C TYR A 523 18.74 -41.41 -29.39
N GLU A 524 19.60 -40.54 -28.85
CA GLU A 524 20.24 -40.74 -27.55
C GLU A 524 19.19 -40.82 -26.42
N PHE A 525 18.25 -39.88 -26.36
CA PHE A 525 17.15 -39.92 -25.39
C PHE A 525 16.24 -41.14 -25.55
N PHE A 526 15.88 -41.53 -26.78
CA PHE A 526 15.13 -42.76 -27.02
C PHE A 526 15.90 -44.00 -26.55
N THR A 527 17.21 -44.06 -26.78
CA THR A 527 18.04 -45.19 -26.34
C THR A 527 18.03 -45.30 -24.81
N GLN A 528 18.21 -44.20 -24.08
CA GLN A 528 18.12 -44.20 -22.61
C GLN A 528 16.72 -44.53 -22.09
N ALA A 529 15.67 -44.03 -22.75
CA ALA A 529 14.28 -44.39 -22.44
C ALA A 529 14.03 -45.90 -22.60
N PHE A 530 14.55 -46.52 -23.66
CA PHE A 530 14.44 -47.97 -23.88
C PHE A 530 15.24 -48.79 -22.86
N ILE A 531 16.47 -48.38 -22.50
CA ILE A 531 17.26 -49.06 -21.46
C ILE A 531 16.52 -49.02 -20.11
N LEU A 532 16.07 -47.83 -19.68
CA LEU A 532 15.29 -47.66 -18.45
C LEU A 532 13.99 -48.48 -18.47
N TYR A 533 13.32 -48.53 -19.63
CA TYR A 533 12.14 -49.37 -19.80
C TYR A 533 12.47 -50.86 -19.68
N GLU A 534 13.52 -51.38 -20.31
CA GLU A 534 13.86 -52.81 -20.25
C GLU A 534 14.38 -53.26 -18.88
N GLU A 535 15.20 -52.44 -18.22
CA GLU A 535 15.87 -52.80 -16.96
C GLU A 535 14.94 -52.63 -15.73
N GLU A 536 14.29 -51.48 -15.58
CA GLU A 536 13.53 -51.15 -14.36
C GLU A 536 12.02 -51.38 -14.50
N ILE A 537 11.44 -51.13 -15.68
CA ILE A 537 9.98 -51.18 -15.87
C ILE A 537 9.52 -52.55 -16.40
N ALA A 538 10.20 -53.12 -17.40
CA ALA A 538 9.75 -54.31 -18.12
C ALA A 538 9.83 -55.58 -17.28
N TYR A 539 10.64 -55.59 -16.21
CA TYR A 539 10.62 -56.67 -15.23
C TYR A 539 9.27 -56.74 -14.48
N SER A 540 8.57 -55.61 -14.32
CA SER A 540 7.17 -55.56 -13.88
C SER A 540 6.18 -55.80 -15.04
N ALA A 541 6.49 -55.31 -16.25
CA ALA A 541 5.63 -55.43 -17.44
C ALA A 541 5.59 -56.84 -18.08
N LYS A 542 6.34 -57.82 -17.56
CA LYS A 542 6.12 -59.26 -17.85
C LYS A 542 4.70 -59.74 -17.46
N LEU A 543 3.91 -58.91 -16.78
CA LEU A 543 2.47 -59.07 -16.52
C LEU A 543 1.54 -58.45 -17.59
N LEU A 544 2.03 -57.93 -18.72
CA LEU A 544 1.18 -57.45 -19.82
C LEU A 544 0.16 -58.53 -20.22
N LYS A 545 -1.13 -58.22 -20.06
CA LYS A 545 -2.21 -59.18 -20.37
C LYS A 545 -2.26 -59.41 -21.88
N LYS A 546 -2.68 -60.60 -22.30
CA LYS A 546 -2.79 -60.96 -23.74
C LYS A 546 -3.52 -59.91 -24.60
N PRO A 547 -4.61 -59.25 -24.14
CA PRO A 547 -5.22 -58.15 -24.89
C PRO A 547 -4.24 -57.01 -25.17
N ASP A 548 -3.51 -56.55 -24.15
CA ASP A 548 -2.57 -55.40 -24.21
C ASP A 548 -1.27 -55.74 -24.98
N GLN A 549 -0.96 -57.03 -25.14
CA GLN A 549 0.06 -57.49 -26.09
C GLN A 549 -0.45 -57.45 -27.55
N CYS A 550 -1.71 -57.85 -27.79
CA CYS A 550 -2.33 -57.79 -29.11
C CYS A 550 -2.48 -56.34 -29.60
N ARG A 551 -3.13 -55.49 -28.80
CA ARG A 551 -2.45 -54.33 -28.16
C ARG A 551 -1.29 -53.70 -28.93
N ALA A 552 -0.11 -53.79 -28.32
CA ALA A 552 1.12 -53.22 -28.86
C ALA A 552 1.49 -53.78 -30.25
N VAL A 553 1.25 -55.06 -30.53
CA VAL A 553 1.63 -55.68 -31.82
C VAL A 553 0.84 -55.10 -32.99
N TYR A 554 -0.45 -54.79 -32.84
CA TYR A 554 -1.17 -54.05 -33.89
C TYR A 554 -0.66 -52.60 -33.96
N ALA A 555 -0.31 -51.97 -32.84
CA ALA A 555 0.14 -50.57 -32.84
C ALA A 555 1.45 -50.40 -33.64
N CYS A 556 2.33 -51.41 -33.65
CA CYS A 556 3.50 -51.44 -34.51
C CYS A 556 3.18 -51.30 -36.03
N SER A 557 1.97 -51.64 -36.47
CA SER A 557 1.53 -51.40 -37.86
C SER A 557 1.26 -49.93 -38.20
N HIS A 558 1.31 -49.01 -37.23
CA HIS A 558 1.31 -47.56 -37.51
C HIS A 558 2.72 -46.99 -37.71
N LEU A 559 3.78 -47.68 -37.27
CA LEU A 559 5.17 -47.18 -37.35
C LEU A 559 5.69 -46.97 -38.78
N PHE A 560 5.05 -47.56 -39.78
CA PHE A 560 5.41 -47.38 -41.20
C PHE A 560 4.25 -46.76 -42.02
N TRP A 561 3.18 -46.30 -41.36
CA TRP A 561 1.95 -45.77 -41.99
C TRP A 561 1.33 -44.65 -41.14
N THR A 562 1.83 -43.42 -41.34
CA THR A 562 1.45 -42.22 -40.59
C THR A 562 0.18 -41.56 -41.13
N ASP A 563 -0.83 -41.41 -40.27
CA ASP A 563 -1.88 -40.39 -40.37
C ASP A 563 -2.60 -40.33 -39.00
N ASP A 564 -2.64 -39.15 -38.40
CA ASP A 564 -3.12 -38.94 -37.03
C ASP A 564 -4.66 -38.91 -36.94
N GLN A 565 -5.26 -40.05 -36.64
CA GLN A 565 -6.66 -40.13 -36.17
C GLN A 565 -6.78 -40.97 -34.90
N ASP A 566 -6.48 -40.33 -33.77
CA ASP A 566 -6.86 -40.79 -32.44
C ASP A 566 -8.39 -40.89 -32.33
N GLY A 567 -8.90 -42.11 -32.42
CA GLY A 567 -10.33 -42.40 -32.30
C GLY A 567 -10.80 -43.74 -32.87
N ILE A 568 -10.02 -44.38 -33.75
CA ILE A 568 -10.42 -45.65 -34.38
C ILE A 568 -10.24 -46.81 -33.39
N MET A 569 -11.35 -47.37 -32.93
CA MET A 569 -11.43 -48.50 -31.99
C MET A 569 -11.07 -49.84 -32.67
N ASP A 570 -10.60 -50.79 -31.87
CA ASP A 570 -9.78 -51.97 -32.25
C ASP A 570 -10.26 -52.78 -33.49
N GLY A 571 -11.55 -52.84 -33.79
CA GLY A 571 -12.09 -53.63 -34.91
C GLY A 571 -12.03 -52.96 -36.30
N GLU A 572 -11.90 -51.64 -36.39
CA GLU A 572 -12.06 -50.89 -37.65
C GLU A 572 -10.73 -50.57 -38.35
N ARG A 573 -9.59 -50.91 -37.74
CA ARG A 573 -8.26 -50.56 -38.27
C ARG A 573 -7.84 -51.35 -39.50
N TYR A 574 -8.30 -52.60 -39.67
CA TYR A 574 -8.12 -53.32 -40.94
C TYR A 574 -8.89 -52.67 -42.09
N LEU A 575 -10.06 -52.08 -41.79
CA LEU A 575 -10.84 -51.32 -42.78
C LEU A 575 -10.10 -50.01 -43.12
N TYR A 576 -9.53 -49.31 -42.12
CA TYR A 576 -8.70 -48.12 -42.33
C TYR A 576 -7.50 -48.39 -43.26
N PHE A 577 -6.71 -49.43 -42.98
CA PHE A 577 -5.56 -49.80 -43.81
C PHE A 577 -5.94 -50.22 -45.24
N PHE A 578 -7.14 -50.77 -45.42
CA PHE A 578 -7.72 -51.12 -46.71
C PHE A 578 -8.26 -49.90 -47.48
N GLU A 579 -8.89 -48.95 -46.76
CA GLU A 579 -9.28 -47.62 -47.26
C GLU A 579 -8.05 -46.90 -47.85
N LYS A 580 -6.92 -46.91 -47.11
CA LYS A 580 -5.62 -46.37 -47.54
C LYS A 580 -4.95 -47.14 -48.70
N GLY A 581 -5.47 -48.32 -49.06
CA GLY A 581 -5.10 -49.03 -50.28
C GLY A 581 -3.79 -49.84 -50.21
N ILE A 582 -3.43 -50.35 -49.04
CA ILE A 582 -2.25 -51.21 -48.88
C ILE A 582 -2.43 -52.51 -49.70
N PRO A 583 -1.55 -52.83 -50.66
CA PRO A 583 -1.78 -53.92 -51.62
C PRO A 583 -1.73 -55.34 -51.02
N GLN A 584 -1.24 -55.47 -49.78
CA GLN A 584 -1.15 -56.74 -49.04
C GLN A 584 -2.42 -57.04 -48.23
N ILE A 585 -3.25 -56.02 -47.94
CA ILE A 585 -4.53 -56.20 -47.24
C ILE A 585 -5.60 -56.24 -48.32
N THR A 586 -5.98 -57.46 -48.70
CA THR A 586 -6.97 -57.72 -49.75
C THR A 586 -8.38 -57.91 -49.18
N ASN A 587 -9.38 -57.83 -50.05
CA ASN A 587 -10.77 -58.17 -49.73
C ASN A 587 -10.91 -59.55 -49.05
N THR A 588 -10.08 -60.52 -49.45
CA THR A 588 -10.07 -61.85 -48.83
C THR A 588 -9.64 -61.81 -47.38
N VAL A 589 -8.58 -61.06 -47.01
CA VAL A 589 -8.11 -60.99 -45.61
C VAL A 589 -9.17 -60.40 -44.68
N ILE A 590 -9.94 -59.41 -45.15
CA ILE A 590 -11.04 -58.83 -44.36
C ILE A 590 -12.23 -59.80 -44.29
N GLN A 591 -12.56 -60.48 -45.39
CA GLN A 591 -13.61 -61.49 -45.42
C GLN A 591 -13.29 -62.65 -44.45
N ASP A 592 -12.07 -63.18 -44.51
CA ASP A 592 -11.57 -64.26 -43.65
C ASP A 592 -11.60 -63.83 -42.17
N LEU A 593 -11.26 -62.58 -41.86
CA LEU A 593 -11.34 -62.03 -40.50
C LEU A 593 -12.80 -61.89 -40.00
N ILE A 594 -13.72 -61.42 -40.85
CA ILE A 594 -15.15 -61.32 -40.52
C ILE A 594 -15.73 -62.73 -40.27
N GLU A 595 -15.38 -63.71 -41.10
CA GLU A 595 -15.81 -65.10 -40.97
C GLU A 595 -15.19 -65.79 -39.73
N LEU A 596 -13.93 -65.48 -39.40
CA LEU A 596 -13.29 -65.94 -38.16
C LEU A 596 -13.99 -65.37 -36.92
N ILE A 597 -14.23 -64.06 -36.86
CA ILE A 597 -14.95 -63.41 -35.74
C ILE A 597 -16.36 -63.99 -35.61
N ARG A 598 -17.04 -64.25 -36.73
CA ARG A 598 -18.38 -64.86 -36.76
C ARG A 598 -18.36 -66.31 -36.25
N THR A 599 -17.31 -67.06 -36.56
CA THR A 599 -17.14 -68.45 -36.13
C THR A 599 -16.84 -68.53 -34.63
N GLU A 600 -15.89 -67.73 -34.14
CA GLU A 600 -15.54 -67.65 -32.71
C GLU A 600 -16.73 -67.18 -31.86
N LYS A 601 -17.52 -66.20 -32.35
CA LYS A 601 -18.79 -65.79 -31.72
C LYS A 601 -19.86 -66.88 -31.64
N GLN A 602 -19.77 -67.93 -32.46
CA GLN A 602 -20.70 -69.06 -32.43
C GLN A 602 -20.19 -70.23 -31.58
N SER A 603 -18.88 -70.32 -31.31
CA SER A 603 -18.30 -71.36 -30.45
C SER A 603 -18.31 -71.02 -28.96
N ASP A 604 -18.23 -69.73 -28.58
CA ASP A 604 -18.25 -69.31 -27.18
C ASP A 604 -19.67 -69.36 -26.58
N ASN A 605 -19.97 -70.42 -25.82
CA ASN A 605 -21.23 -70.58 -25.07
C ASN A 605 -21.34 -69.68 -23.81
N THR A 606 -20.42 -68.73 -23.62
CA THR A 606 -20.51 -67.71 -22.57
C THR A 606 -21.34 -66.52 -23.06
N ALA A 607 -22.26 -66.04 -22.22
CA ALA A 607 -23.20 -64.96 -22.56
C ALA A 607 -22.49 -63.77 -23.22
N ALA A 608 -22.84 -63.50 -24.49
CA ALA A 608 -22.21 -62.46 -25.29
C ALA A 608 -22.38 -61.10 -24.61
N ASP A 609 -21.27 -60.39 -24.41
CA ASP A 609 -21.28 -59.03 -23.89
C ASP A 609 -22.03 -58.11 -24.88
N PRO A 610 -23.12 -57.44 -24.47
CA PRO A 610 -23.93 -56.63 -25.37
C PRO A 610 -23.16 -55.50 -26.06
N LEU A 611 -22.08 -55.00 -25.45
CA LEU A 611 -21.20 -54.00 -26.05
C LEU A 611 -20.43 -54.60 -27.24
N THR A 612 -19.95 -55.83 -27.13
CA THR A 612 -19.22 -56.56 -28.18
C THR A 612 -20.15 -56.98 -29.35
N GLU A 613 -21.44 -57.15 -29.11
CA GLU A 613 -22.44 -57.31 -30.18
C GLU A 613 -22.75 -55.99 -30.88
N ALA A 614 -23.04 -54.93 -30.11
CA ALA A 614 -23.34 -53.61 -30.65
C ALA A 614 -22.16 -53.03 -31.46
N PHE A 615 -20.93 -53.26 -31.02
CA PHE A 615 -19.72 -52.81 -31.72
C PHE A 615 -19.56 -53.52 -33.07
N PHE A 616 -19.60 -54.86 -33.11
CA PHE A 616 -19.50 -55.63 -34.36
C PHE A 616 -20.63 -55.29 -35.35
N ALA A 617 -21.86 -55.10 -34.87
CA ALA A 617 -22.97 -54.66 -35.70
C ALA A 617 -22.78 -53.23 -36.25
N SER A 618 -22.08 -52.36 -35.53
CA SER A 618 -21.74 -51.01 -35.99
C SER A 618 -20.66 -51.03 -37.07
N THR A 619 -19.62 -51.84 -36.88
CA THR A 619 -18.56 -52.06 -37.90
C THR A 619 -19.12 -52.65 -39.20
N LEU A 620 -20.04 -53.61 -39.14
CA LEU A 620 -20.71 -54.13 -40.35
C LEU A 620 -21.56 -53.06 -41.06
N ARG A 621 -22.27 -52.20 -40.30
CA ARG A 621 -23.00 -51.05 -40.87
C ARG A 621 -22.07 -50.01 -41.48
N TYR A 622 -20.88 -49.78 -40.91
CA TYR A 622 -19.88 -48.89 -41.50
C TYR A 622 -19.41 -49.40 -42.87
N ILE A 623 -19.16 -50.71 -43.00
CA ILE A 623 -18.82 -51.34 -44.30
C ILE A 623 -19.96 -51.15 -45.31
N GLU A 624 -21.23 -51.35 -44.90
CA GLU A 624 -22.39 -51.13 -45.78
C GLU A 624 -22.58 -49.66 -46.18
N PHE A 625 -22.28 -48.73 -45.26
CA PHE A 625 -22.29 -47.30 -45.55
C PHE A 625 -21.22 -46.91 -46.57
N GLN A 626 -20.00 -47.44 -46.45
CA GLN A 626 -18.92 -47.15 -47.42
C GLN A 626 -19.22 -47.74 -48.81
N LYS A 627 -19.88 -48.90 -48.91
CA LYS A 627 -20.40 -49.41 -50.20
C LYS A 627 -21.38 -48.42 -50.85
N GLN A 628 -22.33 -47.89 -50.07
CA GLN A 628 -23.37 -46.97 -50.57
C GLN A 628 -22.82 -45.60 -50.99
N LYS A 629 -21.64 -45.21 -50.51
CA LYS A 629 -21.03 -43.90 -50.76
C LYS A 629 -20.51 -43.72 -52.20
N GLY A 630 -20.22 -44.81 -52.90
CA GLY A 630 -19.78 -44.84 -54.30
C GLY A 630 -18.34 -44.35 -54.56
N GLY A 631 -17.89 -44.50 -55.81
CA GLY A 631 -16.52 -44.17 -56.24
C GLY A 631 -15.50 -45.28 -55.95
N SER A 632 -14.21 -44.98 -56.19
CA SER A 632 -13.10 -45.95 -56.13
C SER A 632 -12.84 -46.57 -54.75
N ILE A 633 -13.45 -46.04 -53.69
CA ILE A 633 -13.48 -46.65 -52.36
C ILE A 633 -14.68 -47.60 -52.25
N GLY A 634 -15.88 -47.18 -52.65
CA GLY A 634 -17.07 -48.03 -52.65
C GLY A 634 -16.91 -49.33 -53.45
N GLU A 635 -16.31 -49.24 -54.65
CA GLU A 635 -15.98 -50.40 -55.51
C GLU A 635 -15.04 -51.42 -54.82
N LYS A 636 -14.14 -50.96 -53.94
CA LYS A 636 -13.27 -51.86 -53.16
C LYS A 636 -14.08 -52.65 -52.12
N TYR A 637 -14.95 -51.97 -51.37
CA TYR A 637 -15.79 -52.59 -50.33
C TYR A 637 -16.92 -53.47 -50.88
N GLU A 638 -17.34 -53.27 -52.13
CA GLU A 638 -18.43 -54.03 -52.75
C GLU A 638 -18.19 -55.55 -52.76
N GLN A 639 -16.92 -55.98 -52.81
CA GLN A 639 -16.53 -57.39 -52.81
C GLN A 639 -16.56 -58.05 -51.43
N ILE A 640 -16.65 -57.28 -50.33
CA ILE A 640 -16.69 -57.78 -48.95
C ILE A 640 -18.14 -58.10 -48.58
N LYS A 641 -18.44 -59.30 -48.09
CA LYS A 641 -19.79 -59.71 -47.71
C LYS A 641 -20.04 -59.45 -46.23
N THR A 642 -21.03 -58.60 -45.94
CA THR A 642 -21.44 -58.20 -44.58
C THR A 642 -22.55 -59.10 -44.03
N THR A 643 -23.25 -59.83 -44.90
CA THR A 643 -24.26 -60.86 -44.56
C THR A 643 -23.64 -62.25 -44.61
#